data_AF-A0A6P5KAY8-F1
#
_entry.id   AF-A0A6P5KAY8-F1
#
_cell.length_a   1.000
_cell.length_b   1.000
_cell.length_c   1.000
_cell.angle_alpha   90.00
_cell.angle_beta   90.00
_cell.angle_gamma   90.00
#
_symmetry.space_group_name_H-M   'P 1'
#
loop_
_entity.id
_entity.type
_entity.pdbx_description
1 polymer ?
#
loop_
_entity_poly.entity_id
_entity_poly.type
_entity_poly.pdbx_seq_one_letter_code
_entity_poly.pdbx_strand_id
1 'polypeptide(L)'
;MEALLEGIQSQGQGGGFLTSCEAELQELMKQIDIMVAHKKSEWEGQTQALETCLDIRQQELKSLRDLLDQKHKEVGMLHQQMEELDKTKQEMAIEYKQELKKLQEELTRLKKGYEKLQKKQIRESRGGTKSHREDSSEMERLNGKIEEFRQKSLEWEKQRMIYQQQVVSLEAQRKALAEQSEIIQAQLTNRKQKLESVEISSQSEIQHLTSKLERANDTICANELEIERLNMRVNDLVGSNMTLLKEQQRLEEELRHTEKLLKVLQGEKKELEVTVRSQEDFINDSIIQKEKLQNKLTNIAKNLHSTEFIRSLEVNLQEKVSSSKSQMDLENVFSQLDFPQTSEELLQAEVSRLEGSLGSVSATCKQLSQELVEKYGDLKVMEESNNQYKMEIKKLKEQILQNEQTYNCALDGMKMEISRLTRELHQRDIAIASVSESSSEVEQPLRSELEKAETKAMDHRDILTQLEALRLENKQLSETLMNMESGPTGEMEIPLTEIRDSYIKAINNLATENQQLKRDLIETKSRLEGSAHVSQDNYERVFNETHRILSELKNSEYRRTHELQHGQHEETEKLQNHYQGELGALNIPHLSVGMNHVSSALIGLSPQISTYSSAFSLTSDFFMPMAVDVNEANFSDSMSESDAAINHQEEFLPLRPLPTSPISSIATRFLEEEELRSHHILQRLDAHIAELKRESERTVRQFTNLK
;
A
#
# COMPACT_ATOMS: atom_id res chain seq x y z
N MET A 1 -48.05 -2.39 -13.35
CA MET A 1 -48.37 -1.95 -11.97
C MET A 1 -49.69 -1.18 -11.88
N GLU A 2 -50.20 -0.60 -12.97
CA GLU A 2 -51.50 0.11 -12.95
C GLU A 2 -52.74 -0.79 -12.83
N ALA A 3 -52.68 -2.05 -13.28
CA ALA A 3 -53.82 -2.98 -13.20
C ALA A 3 -54.11 -3.56 -11.79
N LEU A 4 -53.20 -3.40 -10.82
CA LEU A 4 -53.36 -3.90 -9.45
C LEU A 4 -53.99 -2.86 -8.49
N LEU A 5 -54.03 -1.58 -8.90
CA LEU A 5 -54.60 -0.50 -8.09
C LEU A 5 -56.10 -0.30 -8.33
N GLU A 6 -56.64 -0.80 -9.44
CA GLU A 6 -58.06 -0.66 -9.79
C GLU A 6 -58.97 -1.68 -9.06
N GLY A 7 -58.39 -2.79 -8.58
CA GLY A 7 -59.14 -3.83 -7.85
C GLY A 7 -59.58 -3.44 -6.43
N ILE A 8 -58.85 -2.53 -5.78
CA ILE A 8 -59.04 -2.24 -4.35
C ILE A 8 -60.10 -1.14 -4.09
N GLN A 9 -60.43 -0.32 -5.09
CA GLN A 9 -61.44 0.74 -4.94
C GLN A 9 -62.89 0.29 -5.14
N SER A 10 -63.13 -0.96 -5.57
CA SER A 10 -64.50 -1.44 -5.86
C SER A 10 -65.19 -2.19 -4.71
N GLN A 11 -64.53 -2.37 -3.56
CA GLN A 11 -65.06 -3.15 -2.44
C GLN A 11 -65.08 -2.32 -1.14
N GLY A 12 -66.11 -1.50 -0.96
CA GLY A 12 -66.20 -0.60 0.20
C GLY A 12 -67.59 -0.04 0.48
N GLN A 13 -68.65 -0.82 0.29
CA GLN A 13 -69.96 -0.54 0.89
C GLN A 13 -70.34 -1.68 1.82
N GLY A 14 -70.29 -1.44 3.13
CA GLY A 14 -70.74 -2.37 4.16
C GLY A 14 -69.86 -2.33 5.40
N GLY A 15 -70.24 -1.53 6.39
CA GLY A 15 -69.53 -1.44 7.68
C GLY A 15 -69.66 -2.71 8.52
N GLY A 16 -68.60 -3.02 9.27
CA GLY A 16 -68.64 -4.02 10.35
C GLY A 16 -67.29 -4.67 10.66
N PHE A 17 -66.51 -4.05 11.55
CA PHE A 17 -65.55 -4.70 12.47
C PHE A 17 -64.59 -5.78 11.92
N LEU A 18 -63.76 -5.47 10.92
CA LEU A 18 -62.59 -6.29 10.53
C LEU A 18 -61.29 -5.48 10.30
N THR A 19 -61.19 -4.25 10.81
CA THR A 19 -60.37 -3.22 10.13
C THR A 19 -59.04 -2.80 10.76
N SER A 20 -58.55 -3.40 11.86
CA SER A 20 -57.20 -3.07 12.38
C SER A 20 -56.12 -3.95 11.75
N CYS A 21 -56.27 -5.28 11.76
CA CYS A 21 -55.25 -6.18 11.21
C CYS A 21 -55.05 -6.03 9.70
N GLU A 22 -56.10 -5.75 8.93
CA GLU A 22 -55.98 -5.50 7.49
C GLU A 22 -55.25 -4.18 7.21
N ALA A 23 -55.53 -3.13 7.98
CA ALA A 23 -54.83 -1.84 7.88
C ALA A 23 -53.36 -1.94 8.33
N GLU A 24 -53.09 -2.69 9.40
CA GLU A 24 -51.73 -2.98 9.89
C GLU A 24 -50.92 -3.77 8.86
N LEU A 25 -51.53 -4.75 8.18
CA LEU A 25 -50.88 -5.51 7.11
C LEU A 25 -50.59 -4.62 5.89
N GLN A 26 -51.53 -3.76 5.49
CA GLN A 26 -51.32 -2.81 4.39
C GLN A 26 -50.21 -1.81 4.70
N GLU A 27 -50.12 -1.33 5.94
CA GLU A 27 -49.04 -0.44 6.37
C GLU A 27 -47.69 -1.17 6.42
N LEU A 28 -47.66 -2.43 6.87
CA LEU A 28 -46.46 -3.27 6.81
C LEU A 28 -45.99 -3.52 5.36
N MET A 29 -46.91 -3.82 4.44
CA MET A 29 -46.58 -3.97 3.02
C MET A 29 -46.00 -2.68 2.44
N LYS A 30 -46.61 -1.53 2.75
CA LYS A 30 -46.10 -0.22 2.34
C LYS A 30 -44.71 0.06 2.91
N GLN A 31 -44.45 -0.30 4.16
CA GLN A 31 -43.12 -0.18 4.76
C GLN A 31 -42.09 -1.09 4.08
N ILE A 32 -42.48 -2.32 3.71
CA ILE A 32 -41.65 -3.24 2.93
C ILE A 32 -41.36 -2.66 1.54
N ASP A 33 -42.36 -2.12 0.84
CA ASP A 33 -42.18 -1.53 -0.48
C ASP A 33 -41.24 -0.32 -0.44
N ILE A 34 -41.39 0.56 0.56
CA ILE A 34 -40.48 1.69 0.79
C ILE A 34 -39.06 1.18 1.09
N MET A 35 -38.92 0.15 1.93
CA MET A 35 -37.62 -0.44 2.25
C MET A 35 -36.96 -1.08 1.03
N VAL A 36 -37.71 -1.82 0.22
CA VAL A 36 -37.22 -2.46 -1.01
C VAL A 36 -36.84 -1.41 -2.04
N ALA A 37 -37.66 -0.36 -2.21
CA ALA A 37 -37.34 0.76 -3.10
C ALA A 37 -36.08 1.51 -2.64
N HIS A 38 -35.93 1.76 -1.34
CA HIS A 38 -34.73 2.36 -0.76
C HIS A 38 -33.50 1.48 -1.01
N LYS A 39 -33.60 0.17 -0.74
CA LYS A 39 -32.49 -0.78 -0.97
C LYS A 39 -32.12 -0.91 -2.44
N LYS A 40 -33.11 -0.91 -3.33
CA LYS A 40 -32.90 -0.92 -4.77
C LYS A 40 -32.16 0.35 -5.24
N SER A 41 -32.60 1.52 -4.79
CA SER A 41 -31.93 2.80 -5.09
C SER A 41 -30.50 2.85 -4.54
N GLU A 42 -30.28 2.32 -3.33
CA GLU A 42 -28.94 2.19 -2.74
C GLU A 42 -28.02 1.31 -3.60
N TRP A 43 -28.51 0.15 -4.07
CA TRP A 43 -27.74 -0.73 -4.96
C TRP A 43 -27.53 -0.14 -6.36
N GLU A 44 -28.51 0.56 -6.92
CA GLU A 44 -28.37 1.26 -8.19
C GLU A 44 -27.31 2.37 -8.08
N GLY A 45 -27.31 3.15 -7.00
CA GLY A 45 -26.29 4.16 -6.73
C GLY A 45 -24.89 3.55 -6.53
N GLN A 46 -24.79 2.44 -5.80
CA GLN A 46 -23.51 1.72 -5.65
C GLN A 46 -23.00 1.17 -7.00
N THR A 47 -23.89 0.63 -7.82
CA THR A 47 -23.54 0.09 -9.14
C THR A 47 -23.03 1.19 -10.06
N GLN A 48 -23.74 2.32 -10.14
CA GLN A 48 -23.32 3.48 -10.95
C GLN A 48 -21.99 4.07 -10.49
N ALA A 49 -21.75 4.13 -9.17
CA ALA A 49 -20.47 4.59 -8.62
C ALA A 49 -19.32 3.65 -9.00
N LEU A 50 -19.54 2.34 -8.96
CA LEU A 50 -18.56 1.34 -9.38
C LEU A 50 -18.30 1.39 -10.89
N GLU A 51 -19.34 1.53 -11.72
CA GLU A 51 -19.22 1.71 -13.17
C GLU A 51 -18.38 2.95 -13.51
N THR A 52 -18.69 4.09 -12.88
CA THR A 52 -17.92 5.33 -13.08
C THR A 52 -16.46 5.16 -12.65
N CYS A 53 -16.21 4.47 -11.54
CA CYS A 53 -14.84 4.18 -11.08
C CYS A 53 -14.09 3.30 -12.08
N LEU A 54 -14.76 2.28 -12.62
CA LEU A 54 -14.19 1.39 -13.65
C LEU A 54 -13.85 2.17 -14.92
N ASP A 55 -14.73 3.04 -15.39
CA ASP A 55 -14.49 3.85 -16.60
C ASP A 55 -13.27 4.77 -16.44
N ILE A 56 -13.14 5.42 -15.28
CA ILE A 56 -11.96 6.25 -14.97
C ILE A 56 -10.69 5.38 -14.99
N ARG A 57 -10.70 4.21 -14.34
CA ARG A 57 -9.55 3.29 -14.35
C ARG A 57 -9.23 2.79 -15.75
N GLN A 58 -10.23 2.51 -16.57
CA GLN A 58 -10.08 2.08 -17.95
C GLN A 58 -9.41 3.17 -18.79
N GLN A 59 -9.80 4.44 -18.60
CA GLN A 59 -9.19 5.58 -19.27
C GLN A 59 -7.74 5.83 -18.81
N GLU A 60 -7.45 5.70 -17.52
CA GLU A 60 -6.09 5.75 -16.98
C GLU A 60 -5.19 4.65 -17.56
N LEU A 61 -5.70 3.42 -17.64
CA LEU A 61 -4.95 2.31 -18.25
C LEU A 61 -4.69 2.54 -19.74
N LYS A 62 -5.65 3.13 -20.47
CA LYS A 62 -5.46 3.48 -21.88
C LYS A 62 -4.37 4.54 -22.04
N SER A 63 -4.41 5.62 -21.26
CA SER A 63 -3.40 6.68 -21.35
C SER A 63 -2.00 6.19 -20.98
N LEU A 64 -1.89 5.31 -19.98
CA LEU A 64 -0.62 4.69 -19.60
C LEU A 64 -0.07 3.75 -20.69
N ARG A 65 -0.93 2.98 -21.36
CA ARG A 65 -0.53 2.15 -22.52
C ARG A 65 -0.03 3.02 -23.68
N ASP A 66 -0.74 4.09 -24.00
CA ASP A 66 -0.34 5.01 -25.08
C ASP A 66 1.02 5.66 -24.78
N LEU A 67 1.26 6.05 -23.51
CA LEU A 67 2.54 6.58 -23.06
C LEU A 67 3.66 5.54 -23.13
N LEU A 68 3.36 4.30 -22.73
CA LEU A 68 4.31 3.19 -22.80
C LEU A 68 4.71 2.90 -24.25
N ASP A 69 3.77 2.91 -25.18
CA ASP A 69 4.03 2.72 -26.61
C ASP A 69 4.89 3.86 -27.18
N GLN A 70 4.65 5.10 -26.74
CA GLN A 70 5.51 6.23 -27.10
C GLN A 70 6.94 6.03 -26.59
N LYS A 71 7.10 5.56 -25.35
CA LYS A 71 8.42 5.28 -24.77
C LYS A 71 9.13 4.14 -25.46
N HIS A 72 8.43 3.09 -25.87
CA HIS A 72 9.02 2.02 -26.69
C HIS A 72 9.52 2.54 -28.04
N LYS A 73 8.77 3.43 -28.70
CA LYS A 73 9.22 4.08 -29.95
C LYS A 73 10.47 4.93 -29.73
N GLU A 74 10.52 5.71 -28.66
CA GLU A 74 11.69 6.52 -28.29
C GLU A 74 12.93 5.65 -28.03
N VAL A 75 12.76 4.58 -27.25
CA VAL A 75 13.82 3.60 -26.98
C VAL A 75 14.29 2.94 -28.28
N GLY A 76 13.37 2.58 -29.19
CA GLY A 76 13.72 2.01 -30.50
C GLY A 76 14.58 2.96 -31.36
N MET A 77 14.23 4.24 -31.40
CA MET A 77 15.02 5.26 -32.11
C MET A 77 16.42 5.43 -31.50
N LEU A 78 16.53 5.44 -30.17
CA LEU A 78 17.81 5.55 -29.47
C LEU A 78 18.71 4.34 -29.73
N HIS A 79 18.15 3.13 -29.77
CA HIS A 79 18.90 1.93 -30.12
C HIS A 79 19.43 2.00 -31.55
N GLN A 80 18.62 2.45 -32.51
CA GLN A 80 19.06 2.63 -33.89
C GLN A 80 20.20 3.65 -33.99
N GLN A 81 20.10 4.78 -33.29
CA GLN A 81 21.17 5.79 -33.24
C GLN A 81 22.46 5.22 -32.64
N MET A 82 22.36 4.41 -31.59
CA MET A 82 23.51 3.77 -30.97
C MET A 82 24.17 2.77 -31.92
N GLU A 83 23.38 1.96 -32.64
CA GLU A 83 23.88 1.02 -33.64
C GLU A 83 24.59 1.74 -34.80
N GLU A 84 24.02 2.84 -35.30
CA GLU A 84 24.64 3.69 -36.33
C GLU A 84 25.96 4.31 -35.84
N LEU A 85 26.01 4.80 -34.59
CA LEU A 85 27.23 5.33 -33.99
C LEU A 85 28.31 4.25 -33.82
N ASP A 86 27.94 3.04 -33.42
CA ASP A 86 28.93 1.97 -33.27
C ASP A 86 29.43 1.46 -34.62
N LYS A 87 28.57 1.43 -35.65
CA LYS A 87 28.97 1.16 -37.02
C LYS A 87 29.96 2.20 -37.54
N THR A 88 29.68 3.49 -37.36
CA THR A 88 30.60 4.57 -37.80
C THR A 88 31.93 4.53 -37.05
N LYS A 89 31.94 4.22 -35.75
CA LYS A 89 33.18 3.98 -34.99
C LYS A 89 33.98 2.80 -35.54
N GLN A 90 33.30 1.69 -35.88
CA GLN A 90 33.95 0.52 -36.45
C GLN A 90 34.57 0.83 -37.82
N GLU A 91 33.85 1.57 -38.67
CA GLU A 91 34.35 2.05 -39.97
C GLU A 91 35.58 2.94 -39.80
N MET A 92 35.54 3.95 -38.92
CA MET A 92 36.69 4.79 -38.59
C MET A 92 37.88 3.96 -38.05
N ALA A 93 37.63 2.97 -37.20
CA ALA A 93 38.68 2.10 -36.68
C ALA A 93 39.33 1.25 -37.79
N ILE A 94 38.56 0.83 -38.80
CA ILE A 94 39.09 0.15 -39.98
C ILE A 94 39.95 1.12 -40.82
N GLU A 95 39.49 2.35 -41.03
CA GLU A 95 40.25 3.39 -41.74
C GLU A 95 41.59 3.68 -41.05
N TYR A 96 41.59 3.90 -39.73
CA TYR A 96 42.82 4.11 -38.97
C TYR A 96 43.78 2.92 -39.04
N LYS A 97 43.26 1.68 -38.99
CA LYS A 97 44.07 0.47 -39.18
C LYS A 97 44.72 0.44 -40.57
N GLN A 98 44.01 0.87 -41.61
CA GLN A 98 44.55 0.93 -42.97
C GLN A 98 45.63 2.01 -43.10
N GLU A 99 45.44 3.18 -42.51
CA GLU A 99 46.46 4.24 -42.48
C GLU A 99 47.72 3.81 -41.74
N LEU A 100 47.56 3.16 -40.58
CA LEU A 100 48.68 2.62 -39.80
C LEU A 100 49.47 1.58 -40.60
N LYS A 101 48.77 0.72 -41.36
CA LYS A 101 49.42 -0.24 -42.27
C LYS A 101 50.22 0.46 -43.37
N LYS A 102 49.69 1.52 -43.99
CA LYS A 102 50.41 2.31 -45.00
C LYS A 102 51.68 2.94 -44.41
N LEU A 103 51.59 3.55 -43.21
CA LEU A 103 52.74 4.12 -42.52
C LEU A 103 53.80 3.06 -42.17
N GLN A 104 53.36 1.87 -41.76
CA GLN A 104 54.26 0.74 -41.52
C GLN A 104 54.99 0.32 -42.81
N GLU A 105 54.29 0.25 -43.94
CA GLU A 105 54.90 -0.04 -45.25
C GLU A 105 55.91 1.05 -45.66
N GLU A 106 55.61 2.33 -45.47
CA GLU A 106 56.54 3.43 -45.71
C GLU A 106 57.77 3.37 -44.80
N LEU A 107 57.60 3.06 -43.52
CA LEU A 107 58.69 2.90 -42.56
C LEU A 107 59.60 1.73 -42.96
N THR A 108 59.04 0.61 -43.41
CA THR A 108 59.85 -0.52 -43.91
C THR A 108 60.62 -0.13 -45.19
N ARG A 109 60.03 0.68 -46.07
CA ARG A 109 60.69 1.20 -47.28
C ARG A 109 61.84 2.15 -46.91
N LEU A 110 61.62 3.05 -45.95
CA LEU A 110 62.62 3.98 -45.45
C LEU A 110 63.77 3.24 -44.77
N LYS A 111 63.48 2.24 -43.92
CA LYS A 111 64.49 1.38 -43.29
C LYS A 111 65.38 0.70 -44.33
N LYS A 112 64.79 0.09 -45.37
CA LYS A 112 65.53 -0.49 -46.50
C LYS A 112 66.36 0.56 -47.25
N GLY A 113 65.85 1.78 -47.39
CA GLY A 113 66.58 2.91 -47.98
C GLY A 113 67.80 3.32 -47.15
N TYR A 114 67.64 3.40 -45.84
CA TYR A 114 68.72 3.71 -44.91
C TYR A 114 69.81 2.63 -44.90
N GLU A 115 69.44 1.35 -44.87
CA GLU A 115 70.38 0.23 -44.97
C GLU A 115 71.18 0.27 -46.29
N LYS A 116 70.54 0.64 -47.40
CA LYS A 116 71.24 0.85 -48.68
C LYS A 116 72.23 2.02 -48.61
N LEU A 117 71.84 3.15 -48.01
CA LEU A 117 72.70 4.31 -47.84
C LEU A 117 73.90 4.00 -46.93
N GLN A 118 73.67 3.29 -45.82
CA GLN A 118 74.72 2.83 -44.91
C GLN A 118 75.72 1.92 -45.62
N LYS A 119 75.24 0.97 -46.44
CA LYS A 119 76.10 0.12 -47.28
C LYS A 119 76.89 0.93 -48.32
N LYS A 120 76.30 2.02 -48.84
CA LYS A 120 76.97 2.94 -49.76
C LYS A 120 78.05 3.77 -49.05
N GLN A 121 77.80 4.26 -47.84
CA GLN A 121 78.80 4.97 -47.01
C GLN A 121 79.98 4.07 -46.62
N ILE A 122 79.74 2.79 -46.34
CA ILE A 122 80.81 1.80 -46.12
C ILE A 122 81.62 1.54 -47.41
N ARG A 123 81.01 1.67 -48.59
CA ARG A 123 81.71 1.59 -49.89
C ARG A 123 82.46 2.88 -50.25
N GLU A 124 81.88 4.05 -49.94
CA GLU A 124 82.48 5.37 -50.18
C GLU A 124 83.65 5.66 -49.23
N SER A 125 83.64 5.14 -48.00
CA SER A 125 84.79 5.20 -47.07
C SER A 125 86.00 4.35 -47.49
N ARG A 126 85.88 3.53 -48.55
CA ARG A 126 87.00 2.77 -49.17
C ARG A 126 87.51 3.38 -50.48
N GLY A 127 86.97 4.49 -50.96
CA GLY A 127 87.35 5.07 -52.24
C GLY A 127 87.16 6.58 -52.27
N GLY A 128 88.12 7.31 -51.70
CA GLY A 128 88.16 8.76 -51.82
C GLY A 128 89.20 9.19 -52.85
N THR A 129 88.80 9.95 -53.89
CA THR A 129 89.64 11.02 -54.46
C THR A 129 88.91 11.89 -55.49
N LYS A 130 89.06 13.23 -55.30
CA LYS A 130 89.15 14.31 -56.31
C LYS A 130 87.82 14.77 -56.94
N SER A 131 87.58 16.04 -57.28
CA SER A 131 88.38 17.27 -57.23
C SER A 131 87.50 18.44 -57.68
N HIS A 132 87.25 19.41 -56.79
CA HIS A 132 87.27 20.87 -57.01
C HIS A 132 87.03 21.38 -58.45
N ARG A 133 85.83 21.13 -58.98
CA ARG A 133 85.11 21.92 -60.01
C ARG A 133 83.60 21.97 -59.71
N GLU A 134 83.16 21.29 -58.65
CA GLU A 134 81.77 21.15 -58.25
C GLU A 134 81.36 22.19 -57.21
N ASP A 135 82.28 22.91 -56.57
CA ASP A 135 81.97 23.84 -55.47
C ASP A 135 80.89 24.87 -55.81
N SER A 136 80.74 25.28 -57.08
CA SER A 136 79.65 26.20 -57.47
C SER A 136 78.29 25.49 -57.56
N SER A 137 78.21 24.31 -58.18
CA SER A 137 76.98 23.52 -58.27
C SER A 137 76.67 22.78 -56.95
N GLU A 138 77.67 22.53 -56.12
CA GLU A 138 77.57 21.99 -54.78
C GLU A 138 77.15 23.07 -53.78
N MET A 139 77.68 24.29 -53.88
CA MET A 139 77.16 25.44 -53.15
C MET A 139 75.69 25.67 -53.51
N GLU A 140 75.33 25.61 -54.80
CA GLU A 140 73.93 25.77 -55.25
C GLU A 140 73.03 24.61 -54.79
N ARG A 141 73.52 23.37 -54.79
CA ARG A 141 72.85 22.19 -54.22
C ARG A 141 72.68 22.28 -52.70
N LEU A 142 73.70 22.74 -51.98
CA LEU A 142 73.64 22.95 -50.53
C LEU A 142 72.70 24.11 -50.19
N ASN A 143 72.69 25.17 -50.99
CA ASN A 143 71.76 26.29 -50.84
C ASN A 143 70.32 25.83 -51.06
N GLY A 144 70.06 24.99 -52.09
CA GLY A 144 68.76 24.34 -52.29
C GLY A 144 68.34 23.48 -51.10
N LYS A 145 69.27 22.72 -50.51
CA LYS A 145 68.98 21.90 -49.32
C LYS A 145 68.71 22.74 -48.06
N ILE A 146 69.38 23.87 -47.90
CA ILE A 146 69.11 24.84 -46.83
C ILE A 146 67.72 25.44 -47.01
N GLU A 147 67.32 25.77 -48.24
CA GLU A 147 65.99 26.30 -48.53
C GLU A 147 64.88 25.24 -48.29
N GLU A 148 65.13 23.97 -48.62
CA GLU A 148 64.24 22.87 -48.25
C GLU A 148 64.07 22.71 -46.74
N PHE A 149 65.15 22.87 -45.96
CA PHE A 149 65.05 22.84 -44.50
C PHE A 149 64.32 24.06 -43.95
N ARG A 150 64.49 25.24 -44.56
CA ARG A 150 63.68 26.43 -44.25
C ARG A 150 62.21 26.17 -44.49
N GLN A 151 61.85 25.62 -45.65
CA GLN A 151 60.46 25.33 -45.98
C GLN A 151 59.86 24.27 -45.04
N LYS A 152 60.62 23.22 -44.71
CA LYS A 152 60.20 22.20 -43.72
C LYS A 152 60.03 22.82 -42.34
N SER A 153 60.94 23.69 -41.90
CA SER A 153 60.80 24.39 -40.62
C SER A 153 59.54 25.24 -40.57
N LEU A 154 59.20 25.91 -41.68
CA LEU A 154 57.98 26.70 -41.78
C LEU A 154 56.72 25.83 -41.75
N GLU A 155 56.77 24.64 -42.35
CA GLU A 155 55.65 23.69 -42.31
C GLU A 155 55.47 23.08 -40.92
N TRP A 156 56.56 22.71 -40.24
CA TRP A 156 56.50 22.27 -38.84
C TRP A 156 55.98 23.35 -37.91
N GLU A 157 56.32 24.61 -38.18
CA GLU A 157 55.79 25.76 -37.43
C GLU A 157 54.28 25.90 -37.64
N LYS A 158 53.78 25.77 -38.87
CA LYS A 158 52.34 25.76 -39.15
C LYS A 158 51.62 24.60 -38.44
N GLN A 159 52.18 23.39 -38.49
CA GLN A 159 51.64 22.22 -37.80
C GLN A 159 51.61 22.45 -36.29
N ARG A 160 52.68 23.00 -35.71
CA ARG A 160 52.73 23.37 -34.28
C ARG A 160 51.61 24.36 -33.92
N MET A 161 51.40 25.39 -34.74
CA MET A 161 50.33 26.36 -34.50
C MET A 161 48.93 25.72 -34.57
N ILE A 162 48.71 24.78 -35.49
CA ILE A 162 47.43 24.05 -35.59
C ILE A 162 47.21 23.18 -34.33
N TYR A 163 48.21 22.42 -33.90
CA TYR A 163 48.10 21.64 -32.67
C TYR A 163 47.92 22.52 -31.44
N GLN A 164 48.62 23.65 -31.36
CA GLN A 164 48.44 24.59 -30.26
C GLN A 164 47.02 25.15 -30.22
N GLN A 165 46.44 25.47 -31.38
CA GLN A 165 45.04 25.89 -31.47
C GLN A 165 44.07 24.79 -31.01
N GLN A 166 44.31 23.53 -31.40
CA GLN A 166 43.50 22.39 -30.97
C GLN A 166 43.60 22.14 -29.46
N VAL A 167 44.79 22.28 -28.86
CA VAL A 167 44.95 22.16 -27.42
C VAL A 167 44.18 23.27 -26.70
N VAL A 168 44.24 24.51 -27.18
CA VAL A 168 43.48 25.62 -26.59
C VAL A 168 41.97 25.40 -26.69
N SER A 169 41.46 24.88 -27.82
CA SER A 169 40.03 24.59 -27.95
C SER A 169 39.59 23.44 -27.04
N LEU A 170 40.38 22.38 -26.92
CA LEU A 170 40.11 21.27 -26.00
C LEU A 170 40.18 21.71 -24.53
N GLU A 171 41.15 22.56 -24.17
CA GLU A 171 41.26 23.14 -22.82
C GLU A 171 40.04 24.01 -22.49
N ALA A 172 39.55 24.80 -23.45
CA ALA A 172 38.33 25.59 -23.30
C ALA A 172 37.08 24.70 -23.13
N GLN A 173 36.96 23.62 -23.92
CA GLN A 173 35.88 22.64 -23.75
C GLN A 173 35.93 21.94 -22.39
N ARG A 174 37.12 21.54 -21.92
CA ARG A 174 37.30 20.93 -20.59
C ARG A 174 36.87 21.89 -19.48
N LYS A 175 37.21 23.19 -19.59
CA LYS A 175 36.79 24.22 -18.62
C LYS A 175 35.28 24.41 -18.61
N ALA A 176 34.65 24.52 -19.77
CA ALA A 176 33.19 24.64 -19.86
C ALA A 176 32.46 23.43 -19.25
N LEU A 177 32.96 22.21 -19.47
CA LEU A 177 32.42 21.00 -18.84
C LEU A 177 32.63 20.99 -17.32
N ALA A 178 33.77 21.47 -16.83
CA ALA A 178 34.03 21.59 -15.40
C ALA A 178 33.07 22.60 -14.74
N GLU A 179 32.85 23.75 -15.36
CA GLU A 179 31.87 24.76 -14.90
C GLU A 179 30.45 24.19 -14.87
N GLN A 180 30.04 23.43 -15.90
CA GLN A 180 28.74 22.75 -15.90
C GLN A 180 28.63 21.71 -14.76
N SER A 181 29.68 20.94 -14.51
CA SER A 181 29.72 19.98 -13.40
C SER A 181 29.59 20.67 -12.04
N GLU A 182 30.25 21.81 -11.84
CA GLU A 182 30.14 22.60 -10.61
C GLU A 182 28.72 23.15 -10.41
N ILE A 183 28.07 23.62 -11.48
CA ILE A 183 26.67 24.10 -11.42
C ILE A 183 25.72 22.96 -11.04
N ILE A 184 25.85 21.78 -11.67
CA ILE A 184 25.03 20.61 -11.34
C ILE A 184 25.25 20.20 -9.88
N GLN A 185 26.51 20.19 -9.43
CA GLN A 185 26.84 19.85 -8.05
C GLN A 185 26.23 20.85 -7.06
N ALA A 186 26.28 22.16 -7.35
CA ALA A 186 25.67 23.20 -6.53
C ALA A 186 24.12 23.09 -6.50
N GLN A 187 23.49 22.73 -7.61
CA GLN A 187 22.05 22.48 -7.65
C GLN A 187 21.66 21.25 -6.82
N LEU A 188 22.44 20.17 -6.89
CA LEU A 188 22.20 18.96 -6.11
C LEU A 188 22.35 19.22 -4.60
N THR A 189 23.36 19.99 -4.18
CA THR A 189 23.52 20.36 -2.76
C THR A 189 22.39 21.25 -2.27
N ASN A 190 21.93 22.21 -3.08
CA ASN A 190 20.77 23.04 -2.75
C ASN A 190 19.48 22.21 -2.62
N ARG A 191 19.24 21.27 -3.55
CA ARG A 191 18.09 20.38 -3.48
C ARG A 191 18.14 19.48 -2.25
N LYS A 192 19.33 18.97 -1.90
CA LYS A 192 19.54 18.19 -0.67
C LYS A 192 19.20 19.00 0.58
N GLN A 193 19.70 20.24 0.70
CA GLN A 193 19.40 21.11 1.84
C GLN A 193 17.90 21.45 1.95
N LYS A 194 17.23 21.69 0.82
CA LYS A 194 15.78 21.93 0.81
C LYS A 194 15.00 20.70 1.28
N LEU A 195 15.37 19.52 0.82
CA LEU A 195 14.74 18.27 1.26
C LEU A 195 14.94 18.04 2.76
N GLU A 196 16.16 18.22 3.27
CA GLU A 196 16.46 18.10 4.69
C GLU A 196 15.67 19.11 5.54
N SER A 197 15.50 20.36 5.06
CA SER A 197 14.68 21.35 5.74
C SER A 197 13.19 20.98 5.80
N VAL A 198 12.65 20.42 4.71
CA VAL A 198 11.26 19.95 4.66
C VAL A 198 11.09 18.74 5.56
N GLU A 199 12.03 17.80 5.54
CA GLU A 199 12.03 16.61 6.37
C GLU A 199 12.01 16.99 7.87
N ILE A 200 12.90 17.88 8.32
CA ILE A 200 12.92 18.37 9.71
C ILE A 200 11.59 19.04 10.07
N SER A 201 11.02 19.87 9.19
CA SER A 201 9.73 20.53 9.45
C SER A 201 8.60 19.51 9.60
N SER A 202 8.54 18.50 8.73
CA SER A 202 7.53 17.44 8.78
C SER A 202 7.68 16.56 10.03
N GLN A 203 8.91 16.24 10.42
CA GLN A 203 9.19 15.50 11.65
C GLN A 203 8.72 16.29 12.88
N SER A 204 8.96 17.61 12.90
CA SER A 204 8.48 18.47 14.00
C SER A 204 6.96 18.56 14.08
N GLU A 205 6.27 18.58 12.93
CA GLU A 205 4.81 18.57 12.87
C GLU A 205 4.23 17.24 13.35
N ILE A 206 4.80 16.12 12.91
CA ILE A 206 4.43 14.77 13.36
C ILE A 206 4.62 14.65 14.88
N GLN A 207 5.75 15.10 15.42
CA GLN A 207 5.99 15.08 16.87
C GLN A 207 4.96 15.92 17.62
N HIS A 208 4.65 17.13 17.13
CA HIS A 208 3.64 17.98 17.76
C HIS A 208 2.23 17.36 17.72
N LEU A 209 1.84 16.73 16.61
CA LEU A 209 0.57 15.99 16.51
C LEU A 209 0.56 14.78 17.44
N THR A 210 1.68 14.06 17.55
CA THR A 210 1.84 12.92 18.46
C THR A 210 1.66 13.36 19.92
N SER A 211 2.30 14.45 20.35
CA SER A 211 2.13 14.98 21.71
C SER A 211 0.73 15.57 21.97
N LYS A 212 0.01 16.01 20.94
CA LYS A 212 -1.41 16.38 21.08
C LYS A 212 -2.29 15.15 21.28
N LEU A 213 -2.05 14.10 20.50
CA LEU A 213 -2.76 12.83 20.61
C LEU A 213 -2.53 12.19 21.98
N GLU A 214 -1.28 12.17 22.47
CA GLU A 214 -0.92 11.64 23.78
C GLU A 214 -1.68 12.36 24.91
N ARG A 215 -1.71 13.71 24.89
CA ARG A 215 -2.49 14.48 25.88
C ARG A 215 -4.00 14.22 25.80
N ALA A 216 -4.55 14.05 24.60
CA ALA A 216 -5.96 13.69 24.44
C ALA A 216 -6.22 12.28 24.99
N ASN A 217 -5.30 11.35 24.76
CA ASN A 217 -5.37 9.99 25.27
C ASN A 217 -5.30 9.97 26.80
N ASP A 218 -4.38 10.73 27.42
CA ASP A 218 -4.32 10.89 28.88
C ASP A 218 -5.63 11.45 29.46
N THR A 219 -6.26 12.39 28.75
CA THR A 219 -7.56 12.94 29.14
C THR A 219 -8.66 11.89 29.07
N ILE A 220 -8.64 11.02 28.04
CA ILE A 220 -9.58 9.90 27.92
C ILE A 220 -9.37 8.90 29.07
N CYS A 221 -8.13 8.50 29.35
CA CYS A 221 -7.80 7.63 30.48
C CYS A 221 -8.29 8.20 31.81
N ALA A 222 -8.13 9.52 32.03
CA ALA A 222 -8.65 10.17 33.24
C ALA A 222 -10.19 10.13 33.31
N ASN A 223 -10.88 10.35 32.18
CA ASN A 223 -12.33 10.24 32.11
C ASN A 223 -12.83 8.81 32.32
N GLU A 224 -12.12 7.80 31.79
CA GLU A 224 -12.43 6.38 32.01
C GLU A 224 -12.37 6.02 33.50
N LEU A 225 -11.32 6.47 34.20
CA LEU A 225 -11.20 6.28 35.65
C LEU A 225 -12.33 6.97 36.43
N GLU A 226 -12.78 8.15 36.00
CA GLU A 226 -13.90 8.83 36.65
C GLU A 226 -15.24 8.13 36.37
N ILE A 227 -15.43 7.59 35.15
CA ILE A 227 -16.59 6.76 34.82
C ILE A 227 -16.62 5.50 35.71
N GLU A 228 -15.49 4.82 35.89
CA GLU A 228 -15.39 3.68 36.80
C GLU A 228 -15.73 4.06 38.24
N ARG A 229 -15.26 5.23 38.70
CA ARG A 229 -15.58 5.75 40.03
C ARG A 229 -17.07 6.01 40.20
N LEU A 230 -17.70 6.65 39.22
CA LEU A 230 -19.14 6.90 39.23
C LEU A 230 -19.93 5.58 39.19
N ASN A 231 -19.50 4.61 38.40
CA ASN A 231 -20.11 3.29 38.36
C ASN A 231 -20.03 2.58 39.73
N MET A 232 -18.88 2.63 40.41
CA MET A 232 -18.78 2.11 41.78
C MET A 232 -19.79 2.79 42.71
N ARG A 233 -19.92 4.12 42.64
CA ARG A 233 -20.87 4.85 43.48
C ARG A 233 -22.33 4.54 43.15
N VAL A 234 -22.66 4.33 41.88
CA VAL A 234 -23.99 3.87 41.47
C VAL A 234 -24.25 2.47 42.03
N ASN A 235 -23.28 1.55 41.96
CA ASN A 235 -23.41 0.22 42.53
C ASN A 235 -23.61 0.25 44.06
N ASP A 236 -22.89 1.12 44.78
CA ASP A 236 -23.07 1.31 46.22
C ASP A 236 -24.47 1.85 46.56
N LEU A 237 -24.96 2.81 45.77
CA LEU A 237 -26.31 3.36 45.91
C LEU A 237 -27.38 2.32 45.60
N VAL A 238 -27.20 1.52 44.55
CA VAL A 238 -28.09 0.39 44.21
C VAL A 238 -28.11 -0.64 45.34
N GLY A 239 -26.95 -0.98 45.89
CA GLY A 239 -26.83 -1.85 47.06
C GLY A 239 -27.57 -1.30 48.28
N SER A 240 -27.40 -0.02 48.57
CA SER A 240 -28.10 0.68 49.66
C SER A 240 -29.61 0.69 49.44
N ASN A 241 -30.07 0.99 48.22
CA ASN A 241 -31.49 0.98 47.86
C ASN A 241 -32.10 -0.43 48.01
N MET A 242 -31.36 -1.47 47.64
CA MET A 242 -31.79 -2.85 47.82
C MET A 242 -31.95 -3.21 49.31
N THR A 243 -31.05 -2.73 50.19
CA THR A 243 -31.21 -2.93 51.63
C THR A 243 -32.40 -2.16 52.21
N LEU A 244 -32.61 -0.91 51.77
CA LEU A 244 -33.77 -0.10 52.16
C LEU A 244 -35.09 -0.76 51.72
N LEU A 245 -35.15 -1.29 50.51
CA LEU A 245 -36.34 -1.98 50.01
C LEU A 245 -36.69 -3.22 50.84
N LYS A 246 -35.67 -3.99 51.28
CA LYS A 246 -35.87 -5.13 52.18
C LYS A 246 -36.38 -4.71 53.55
N GLU A 247 -35.83 -3.63 54.12
CA GLU A 247 -36.32 -3.07 55.39
C GLU A 247 -37.75 -2.53 55.26
N GLN A 248 -38.09 -1.87 54.16
CA GLN A 248 -39.45 -1.42 53.88
C GLN A 248 -40.43 -2.60 53.83
N GLN A 249 -40.08 -3.69 53.13
CA GLN A 249 -40.91 -4.89 53.09
C GLN A 249 -41.11 -5.50 54.48
N ARG A 250 -40.05 -5.55 55.31
CA ARG A 250 -40.15 -6.03 56.71
C ARG A 250 -41.11 -5.16 57.52
N LEU A 251 -40.99 -3.84 57.41
CA LEU A 251 -41.86 -2.89 58.12
C LEU A 251 -43.33 -3.01 57.65
N GLU A 252 -43.58 -3.23 56.36
CA GLU A 252 -44.93 -3.49 55.84
C GLU A 252 -45.53 -4.80 56.37
N GLU A 253 -44.71 -5.84 56.56
CA GLU A 253 -45.12 -7.10 57.18
C GLU A 253 -45.44 -6.93 58.67
N GLU A 254 -44.59 -6.22 59.41
CA GLU A 254 -44.82 -5.86 60.81
C GLU A 254 -46.10 -5.02 60.96
N LEU A 255 -46.31 -4.04 60.08
CA LEU A 255 -47.54 -3.23 60.04
C LEU A 255 -48.76 -4.12 59.82
N ARG A 256 -48.76 -4.99 58.80
CA ARG A 256 -49.86 -5.96 58.57
C ARG A 256 -50.11 -6.85 59.79
N HIS A 257 -49.08 -7.23 60.54
CA HIS A 257 -49.24 -8.03 61.74
C HIS A 257 -49.92 -7.24 62.86
N THR A 258 -49.47 -6.00 63.11
CA THR A 258 -50.09 -5.11 64.11
C THR A 258 -51.54 -4.76 63.78
N GLU A 259 -51.87 -4.52 62.50
CA GLU A 259 -53.24 -4.29 62.04
C GLU A 259 -54.16 -5.50 62.33
N LYS A 260 -53.67 -6.72 62.08
CA LYS A 260 -54.40 -7.96 62.40
C LYS A 260 -54.66 -8.06 63.90
N LEU A 261 -53.64 -7.79 64.73
CA LEU A 261 -53.76 -7.81 66.18
C LEU A 261 -54.78 -6.77 66.67
N LEU A 262 -54.73 -5.55 66.12
CA LEU A 262 -55.66 -4.48 66.45
C LEU A 262 -57.10 -4.88 66.10
N LYS A 263 -57.31 -5.55 64.97
CA LYS A 263 -58.62 -6.08 64.56
C LYS A 263 -59.15 -7.14 65.52
N VAL A 264 -58.29 -8.01 66.05
CA VAL A 264 -58.64 -8.99 67.10
C VAL A 264 -59.04 -8.29 68.39
N LEU A 265 -58.21 -7.37 68.89
CA LEU A 265 -58.49 -6.59 70.10
C LEU A 265 -59.79 -5.77 69.97
N GLN A 266 -60.08 -5.24 68.79
CA GLN A 266 -61.33 -4.54 68.52
C GLN A 266 -62.55 -5.48 68.54
N GLY A 267 -62.38 -6.73 68.13
CA GLY A 267 -63.38 -7.80 68.27
C GLY A 267 -63.64 -8.13 69.74
N GLU A 268 -62.58 -8.38 70.51
CA GLU A 268 -62.65 -8.63 71.96
C GLU A 268 -63.32 -7.47 72.71
N LYS A 269 -62.96 -6.22 72.38
CA LYS A 269 -63.61 -5.02 72.93
C LYS A 269 -65.12 -5.04 72.70
N LYS A 270 -65.57 -5.35 71.49
CA LYS A 270 -67.02 -5.40 71.14
C LYS A 270 -67.74 -6.51 71.90
N GLU A 271 -67.10 -7.66 72.09
CA GLU A 271 -67.66 -8.79 72.85
C GLU A 271 -67.81 -8.43 74.34
N LEU A 272 -66.79 -7.81 74.93
CA LEU A 272 -66.86 -7.27 76.30
C LEU A 272 -67.96 -6.22 76.43
N GLU A 273 -68.07 -5.31 75.46
CA GLU A 273 -69.11 -4.29 75.38
C GLU A 273 -70.54 -4.88 75.38
N VAL A 274 -70.76 -5.97 74.64
CA VAL A 274 -72.04 -6.71 74.63
C VAL A 274 -72.29 -7.41 75.97
N THR A 275 -71.25 -8.00 76.56
CA THR A 275 -71.34 -8.67 77.85
C THR A 275 -71.73 -7.68 78.96
N VAL A 276 -71.08 -6.51 79.01
CA VAL A 276 -71.42 -5.44 79.95
C VAL A 276 -72.85 -4.97 79.75
N ARG A 277 -73.29 -4.72 78.52
CA ARG A 277 -74.69 -4.37 78.21
C ARG A 277 -75.68 -5.42 78.73
N SER A 278 -75.40 -6.70 78.50
CA SER A 278 -76.26 -7.79 78.99
C SER A 278 -76.32 -7.85 80.53
N GLN A 279 -75.23 -7.51 81.21
CA GLN A 279 -75.18 -7.40 82.67
C GLN A 279 -75.96 -6.17 83.17
N GLU A 280 -75.82 -5.02 82.49
CA GLU A 280 -76.61 -3.81 82.78
C GLU A 280 -78.11 -4.07 82.62
N ASP A 281 -78.52 -4.75 81.55
CA ASP A 281 -79.92 -5.15 81.30
C ASP A 281 -80.44 -6.07 82.42
N PHE A 282 -79.65 -7.06 82.85
CA PHE A 282 -80.00 -7.94 83.97
C PHE A 282 -80.16 -7.18 85.29
N ILE A 283 -79.25 -6.23 85.58
CA ILE A 283 -79.34 -5.38 86.76
C ILE A 283 -80.60 -4.51 86.70
N ASN A 284 -80.91 -3.91 85.55
CA ASN A 284 -82.10 -3.10 85.35
C ASN A 284 -83.38 -3.92 85.54
N ASP A 285 -83.46 -5.13 84.97
CA ASP A 285 -84.58 -6.04 85.18
C ASP A 285 -84.76 -6.40 86.67
N SER A 286 -83.65 -6.65 87.38
CA SER A 286 -83.65 -6.89 88.82
C SER A 286 -84.14 -5.67 89.62
N ILE A 287 -83.72 -4.46 89.25
CA ILE A 287 -84.21 -3.19 89.83
C ILE A 287 -85.72 -3.06 89.60
N ILE A 288 -86.21 -3.29 88.37
CA ILE A 288 -87.65 -3.25 88.05
C ILE A 288 -88.42 -4.29 88.87
N GLN A 289 -87.89 -5.49 89.05
CA GLN A 289 -88.53 -6.50 89.92
C GLN A 289 -88.55 -6.07 91.38
N LYS A 290 -87.45 -5.53 91.90
CA LYS A 290 -87.38 -4.98 93.26
C LYS A 290 -88.40 -3.86 93.45
N GLU A 291 -88.51 -2.95 92.49
CA GLU A 291 -89.49 -1.86 92.51
C GLU A 291 -90.93 -2.40 92.45
N LYS A 292 -91.22 -3.41 91.62
CA LYS A 292 -92.52 -4.11 91.61
C LYS A 292 -92.84 -4.76 92.96
N LEU A 293 -91.87 -5.40 93.62
CA LEU A 293 -92.04 -5.99 94.95
C LEU A 293 -92.25 -4.91 96.02
N GLN A 294 -91.51 -3.80 95.95
CA GLN A 294 -91.66 -2.66 96.85
C GLN A 294 -93.02 -1.96 96.66
N ASN A 295 -93.52 -1.88 95.43
CA ASN A 295 -94.88 -1.43 95.13
C ASN A 295 -95.95 -2.38 95.68
N LYS A 296 -95.74 -3.71 95.60
CA LYS A 296 -96.63 -4.68 96.26
C LYS A 296 -96.59 -4.55 97.78
N LEU A 297 -95.41 -4.35 98.38
CA LEU A 297 -95.23 -4.11 99.81
C LEU A 297 -95.91 -2.83 100.28
N THR A 298 -95.80 -1.73 99.53
CA THR A 298 -96.53 -0.50 99.84
C THR A 298 -98.03 -0.65 99.64
N ASN A 299 -98.49 -1.47 98.68
CA ASN A 299 -99.92 -1.79 98.53
C ASN A 299 -100.43 -2.68 99.68
N ILE A 300 -99.63 -3.63 100.14
CA ILE A 300 -99.91 -4.44 101.34
C ILE A 300 -99.88 -3.56 102.59
N ALA A 301 -98.92 -2.64 102.73
CA ALA A 301 -98.88 -1.66 103.81
C ALA A 301 -100.09 -0.73 103.78
N LYS A 302 -100.52 -0.27 102.59
CA LYS A 302 -101.77 0.49 102.40
C LYS A 302 -103.02 -0.34 102.75
N ASN A 303 -103.02 -1.64 102.45
CA ASN A 303 -104.11 -2.55 102.82
C ASN A 303 -104.09 -2.92 104.32
N LEU A 304 -102.92 -3.00 104.96
CA LEU A 304 -102.75 -3.14 106.42
C LEU A 304 -103.13 -1.84 107.16
N HIS A 305 -103.00 -0.67 106.51
CA HIS A 305 -103.51 0.61 107.00
C HIS A 305 -105.03 0.82 106.74
N SER A 306 -105.75 -0.19 106.25
CA SER A 306 -107.23 -0.16 106.11
C SER A 306 -107.99 -0.88 107.25
N THR A 307 -107.27 -1.46 108.22
CA THR A 307 -107.84 -2.05 109.46
C THR A 307 -107.00 -1.72 110.69
N GLU A 308 -106.76 -0.43 110.94
CA GLU A 308 -106.59 0.12 112.30
C GLU A 308 -106.70 1.64 112.22
N PHE A 309 -107.86 2.17 112.64
CA PHE A 309 -108.17 3.59 112.68
C PHE A 309 -108.11 4.04 114.14
N ILE A 310 -107.64 5.30 114.35
CA ILE A 310 -107.69 6.14 115.58
C ILE A 310 -106.42 6.01 116.47
N ARG A 311 -105.62 7.03 116.86
CA ARG A 311 -105.64 8.52 117.00
C ARG A 311 -104.17 8.94 117.31
N SER A 312 -103.57 10.11 117.06
CA SER A 312 -103.95 11.51 117.33
C SER A 312 -102.88 12.47 116.76
N LEU A 313 -103.33 13.68 116.34
CA LEU A 313 -102.81 15.05 116.58
C LEU A 313 -101.27 15.26 116.75
N GLU A 314 -100.57 16.26 116.22
CA GLU A 314 -100.84 17.70 115.97
C GLU A 314 -99.58 18.26 115.22
N VAL A 315 -99.73 18.99 114.11
CA VAL A 315 -99.57 20.47 113.99
C VAL A 315 -98.13 21.05 114.08
N ASN A 316 -97.78 21.78 112.99
CA ASN A 316 -96.80 22.87 112.81
C ASN A 316 -95.29 22.59 112.90
N LEU A 317 -94.54 22.95 111.86
CA LEU A 317 -93.87 24.26 111.79
C LEU A 317 -93.15 24.51 110.46
N GLN A 318 -93.08 25.80 110.16
CA GLN A 318 -92.47 26.48 109.05
C GLN A 318 -91.11 27.04 109.49
N GLU A 319 -90.05 26.84 108.69
CA GLU A 319 -88.78 27.60 108.68
C GLU A 319 -87.96 27.09 107.47
N LYS A 320 -87.74 27.80 106.35
CA LYS A 320 -87.12 29.10 106.04
C LYS A 320 -85.58 29.08 106.15
N VAL A 321 -84.94 29.77 105.18
CA VAL A 321 -83.51 30.21 105.07
C VAL A 321 -82.66 29.25 104.21
N SER A 322 -81.98 29.61 103.12
CA SER A 322 -81.71 30.86 102.38
C SER A 322 -80.97 30.55 101.08
N SER A 323 -81.15 31.37 100.03
CA SER A 323 -80.11 32.04 99.21
C SER A 323 -80.69 32.38 97.82
N SER A 324 -81.08 33.65 97.61
CA SER A 324 -80.33 34.64 96.79
C SER A 324 -80.37 34.34 95.28
N LYS A 325 -81.18 35.06 94.51
CA LYS A 325 -80.81 36.33 93.85
C LYS A 325 -79.83 36.12 92.68
N SER A 326 -80.38 36.02 91.47
CA SER A 326 -79.82 36.62 90.23
C SER A 326 -80.68 36.21 89.02
N GLN A 327 -81.83 36.88 88.87
CA GLN A 327 -82.48 37.01 87.58
C GLN A 327 -81.78 38.16 86.85
N MET A 328 -80.54 37.92 86.43
CA MET A 328 -79.69 38.85 85.68
C MET A 328 -78.58 38.04 84.99
N ASP A 329 -78.95 37.11 84.10
CA ASP A 329 -77.99 36.35 83.28
C ASP A 329 -78.63 35.90 81.95
N LEU A 330 -79.46 36.75 81.34
CA LEU A 330 -79.84 36.58 79.93
C LEU A 330 -79.29 37.68 79.02
N GLU A 331 -78.52 38.64 79.58
CA GLU A 331 -78.03 39.81 78.84
C GLU A 331 -76.52 40.04 79.01
N ASN A 332 -75.81 39.09 79.64
CA ASN A 332 -74.35 39.10 79.77
C ASN A 332 -73.65 37.93 79.04
N VAL A 333 -74.42 37.11 78.32
CA VAL A 333 -73.89 36.08 77.40
C VAL A 333 -73.68 36.66 75.98
N PHE A 334 -74.28 37.80 75.67
CA PHE A 334 -74.11 38.47 74.37
C PHE A 334 -72.89 39.41 74.29
N SER A 335 -72.14 39.63 75.37
CA SER A 335 -70.88 40.39 75.36
C SER A 335 -69.63 39.51 75.46
N GLN A 336 -69.79 38.18 75.45
CA GLN A 336 -68.69 37.19 75.32
C GLN A 336 -68.69 36.45 73.97
N LEU A 337 -69.45 36.97 73.00
CA LEU A 337 -69.60 36.42 71.65
C LEU A 337 -69.07 37.37 70.56
N ASP A 338 -68.00 38.12 70.84
CA ASP A 338 -67.17 38.80 69.81
C ASP A 338 -66.10 37.87 69.19
N PHE A 339 -66.18 36.57 69.47
CA PHE A 339 -65.35 35.55 68.84
C PHE A 339 -65.64 35.25 67.34
N PRO A 340 -66.86 35.43 66.77
CA PRO A 340 -67.09 35.11 65.38
C PRO A 340 -66.26 36.00 64.45
N GLN A 341 -66.25 37.31 64.68
CA GLN A 341 -65.66 38.27 63.75
C GLN A 341 -64.11 38.23 63.76
N THR A 342 -63.49 38.06 64.92
CA THR A 342 -62.02 37.89 65.01
C THR A 342 -61.55 36.52 64.51
N SER A 343 -62.34 35.46 64.71
CA SER A 343 -62.05 34.14 64.14
C SER A 343 -62.25 34.08 62.62
N GLU A 344 -63.25 34.80 62.12
CA GLU A 344 -63.55 34.95 60.69
C GLU A 344 -62.48 35.78 59.99
N GLU A 345 -62.02 36.89 60.59
CA GLU A 345 -60.89 37.68 60.08
C GLU A 345 -59.57 36.87 60.05
N LEU A 346 -59.30 36.05 61.07
CA LEU A 346 -58.14 35.15 61.08
C LEU A 346 -58.25 34.03 60.04
N LEU A 347 -59.42 33.44 59.85
CA LEU A 347 -59.69 32.46 58.80
C LEU A 347 -59.56 33.07 57.40
N GLN A 348 -60.09 34.29 57.20
CA GLN A 348 -59.98 35.01 55.93
C GLN A 348 -58.52 35.35 55.61
N ALA A 349 -57.74 35.80 56.61
CA ALA A 349 -56.31 36.05 56.45
C ALA A 349 -55.53 34.77 56.13
N GLU A 350 -55.89 33.64 56.75
CA GLU A 350 -55.28 32.35 56.49
C GLU A 350 -55.64 31.82 55.09
N VAL A 351 -56.88 32.00 54.64
CA VAL A 351 -57.30 31.69 53.26
C VAL A 351 -56.52 32.53 52.26
N SER A 352 -56.41 33.85 52.45
CA SER A 352 -55.60 34.70 51.56
C SER A 352 -54.12 34.34 51.57
N ARG A 353 -53.57 33.90 52.71
CA ARG A 353 -52.19 33.39 52.82
C ARG A 353 -52.01 32.08 52.06
N LEU A 354 -52.95 31.15 52.19
CA LEU A 354 -52.94 29.87 51.49
C LEU A 354 -53.17 30.03 49.98
N GLU A 355 -54.04 30.96 49.56
CA GLU A 355 -54.25 31.33 48.15
C GLU A 355 -52.98 31.95 47.55
N GLY A 356 -52.31 32.83 48.28
CA GLY A 356 -51.01 33.39 47.88
C GLY A 356 -49.92 32.32 47.78
N SER A 357 -49.88 31.37 48.73
CA SER A 357 -48.96 30.23 48.72
C SER A 357 -49.27 29.24 47.59
N LEU A 358 -50.54 29.00 47.27
CA LEU A 358 -50.96 28.15 46.16
C LEU A 358 -50.63 28.83 44.83
N GLY A 359 -50.81 30.15 44.74
CA GLY A 359 -50.43 30.95 43.58
C GLY A 359 -48.92 30.91 43.31
N SER A 360 -48.08 31.00 44.36
CA SER A 360 -46.63 30.90 44.22
C SER A 360 -46.18 29.49 43.82
N VAL A 361 -46.76 28.44 44.43
CA VAL A 361 -46.49 27.03 44.06
C VAL A 361 -46.96 26.72 42.64
N SER A 362 -48.09 27.28 42.21
CA SER A 362 -48.59 27.16 40.83
C SER A 362 -47.65 27.86 39.83
N ALA A 363 -47.14 29.04 40.18
CA ALA A 363 -46.17 29.76 39.36
C ALA A 363 -44.84 29.00 39.24
N THR A 364 -44.32 28.44 40.33
CA THR A 364 -43.09 27.62 40.30
C THR A 364 -43.30 26.32 39.52
N CYS A 365 -44.47 25.68 39.65
CA CYS A 365 -44.80 24.49 38.87
C CYS A 365 -44.85 24.76 37.36
N LYS A 366 -45.40 25.92 36.94
CA LYS A 366 -45.37 26.35 35.54
C LYS A 366 -43.96 26.62 35.04
N GLN A 367 -43.13 27.29 35.86
CA GLN A 367 -41.74 27.59 35.51
C GLN A 367 -40.92 26.30 35.35
N LEU A 368 -41.04 25.35 36.27
CA LEU A 368 -40.38 24.04 36.18
C LEU A 368 -40.89 23.22 34.98
N SER A 369 -42.19 23.31 34.67
CA SER A 369 -42.75 22.65 33.48
C SER A 369 -42.19 23.24 32.19
N GLN A 370 -42.00 24.57 32.13
CA GLN A 370 -41.36 25.23 30.98
C GLN A 370 -39.89 24.85 30.85
N GLU A 371 -39.14 24.87 31.95
CA GLU A 371 -37.72 24.45 31.97
C GLU A 371 -37.56 22.98 31.54
N LEU A 372 -38.48 22.11 31.94
CA LEU A 372 -38.50 20.71 31.51
C LEU A 372 -38.70 20.58 29.99
N VAL A 373 -39.58 21.40 29.40
CA VAL A 373 -39.82 21.42 27.95
C VAL A 373 -38.59 21.94 27.20
N GLU A 374 -37.94 23.00 27.70
CA GLU A 374 -36.70 23.53 27.12
C GLU A 374 -35.57 22.50 27.18
N LYS A 375 -35.38 21.84 28.34
CA LYS A 375 -34.40 20.76 28.50
C LYS A 375 -34.68 19.57 27.60
N TYR A 376 -35.95 19.24 27.37
CA TYR A 376 -36.32 18.19 26.42
C TYR A 376 -35.97 18.58 24.98
N GLY A 377 -36.16 19.85 24.61
CA GLY A 377 -35.73 20.40 23.31
C GLY A 377 -34.21 20.31 23.12
N ASP A 378 -33.43 20.75 24.10
CA ASP A 378 -31.96 20.68 24.08
C ASP A 378 -31.47 19.23 23.93
N LEU A 379 -32.08 18.30 24.66
CA LEU A 379 -31.73 16.88 24.61
C LEU A 379 -31.99 16.27 23.24
N LYS A 380 -33.08 16.66 22.58
CA LYS A 380 -33.40 16.22 21.22
C LYS A 380 -32.39 16.73 20.19
N VAL A 381 -31.99 18.01 20.27
CA VAL A 381 -30.95 18.58 19.39
C VAL A 381 -29.61 17.88 19.61
N MET A 382 -29.27 17.58 20.87
CA MET A 382 -28.06 16.82 21.20
C MET A 382 -28.11 15.39 20.63
N GLU A 383 -29.25 14.71 20.71
CA GLU A 383 -29.45 13.38 20.12
C GLU A 383 -29.26 13.40 18.60
N GLU A 384 -29.83 14.39 17.90
CA GLU A 384 -29.66 14.58 16.46
C GLU A 384 -28.18 14.80 16.09
N SER A 385 -27.45 15.63 16.84
CA SER A 385 -26.01 15.85 16.63
C SER A 385 -25.19 14.58 16.87
N ASN A 386 -25.53 13.77 17.88
CA ASN A 386 -24.86 12.50 18.16
C ASN A 386 -25.10 11.48 17.05
N ASN A 387 -26.32 11.44 16.49
CA ASN A 387 -26.63 10.62 15.33
C ASN A 387 -25.82 11.05 14.10
N GLN A 388 -25.61 12.36 13.91
CA GLN A 388 -24.75 12.87 12.86
C GLN A 388 -23.28 12.44 13.03
N TYR A 389 -22.72 12.56 14.24
CA TYR A 389 -21.37 12.07 14.52
C TYR A 389 -21.23 10.55 14.34
N LYS A 390 -22.24 9.76 14.71
CA LYS A 390 -22.24 8.31 14.46
C LYS A 390 -22.18 7.99 12.97
N MET A 391 -22.91 8.72 12.13
CA MET A 391 -22.86 8.55 10.68
C MET A 391 -21.50 8.93 10.11
N GLU A 392 -20.90 10.02 10.59
CA GLU A 392 -19.57 10.45 10.16
C GLU A 392 -18.49 9.46 10.58
N ILE A 393 -18.55 8.93 11.81
CA ILE A 393 -17.67 7.86 12.27
C ILE A 393 -17.81 6.62 11.38
N LYS A 394 -19.05 6.25 11.01
CA LYS A 394 -19.28 5.11 10.11
C LYS A 394 -18.65 5.35 8.73
N LYS A 395 -18.81 6.55 8.17
CA LYS A 395 -18.22 6.95 6.89
C LYS A 395 -16.69 6.94 6.93
N LEU A 396 -16.08 7.46 8.00
CA LEU A 396 -14.63 7.46 8.17
C LEU A 396 -14.08 6.04 8.31
N LYS A 397 -14.76 5.16 9.04
CA LYS A 397 -14.37 3.73 9.15
C LYS A 397 -14.41 3.04 7.79
N GLU A 398 -15.44 3.29 6.99
CA GLU A 398 -15.56 2.71 5.65
C GLU A 398 -14.48 3.23 4.70
N GLN A 399 -14.15 4.52 4.76
CA GLN A 399 -13.03 5.10 4.00
C GLN A 399 -11.68 4.51 4.39
N ILE A 400 -11.43 4.29 5.69
CA ILE A 400 -10.20 3.65 6.16
C ILE A 400 -10.11 2.23 5.61
N LEU A 401 -11.19 1.45 5.69
CA LEU A 401 -11.22 0.09 5.17
C LEU A 401 -10.97 0.04 3.65
N GLN A 402 -11.60 0.95 2.89
CA GLN A 402 -11.37 1.06 1.45
C GLN A 402 -9.93 1.45 1.11
N ASN A 403 -9.33 2.36 1.88
CA ASN A 403 -7.93 2.75 1.73
C ASN A 403 -6.98 1.59 2.06
N GLU A 404 -7.26 0.82 3.11
CA GLU A 404 -6.49 -0.39 3.44
C GLU A 404 -6.57 -1.44 2.33
N GLN A 405 -7.77 -1.68 1.78
CA GLN A 405 -7.94 -2.61 0.66
C GLN A 405 -7.18 -2.17 -0.59
N THR A 406 -7.28 -0.89 -0.97
CA THR A 406 -6.55 -0.36 -2.12
C THR A 406 -5.03 -0.39 -1.92
N TYR A 407 -4.57 -0.08 -0.71
CA TYR A 407 -3.16 -0.22 -0.33
C TYR A 407 -2.69 -1.67 -0.43
N ASN A 408 -3.45 -2.63 0.10
CA ASN A 408 -3.13 -4.06 0.02
C ASN A 408 -3.06 -4.55 -1.43
N CYS A 409 -4.02 -4.17 -2.28
CA CYS A 409 -3.99 -4.49 -3.71
C CYS A 409 -2.73 -3.93 -4.41
N ALA A 410 -2.33 -2.69 -4.09
CA ALA A 410 -1.11 -2.10 -4.63
C ALA A 410 0.15 -2.84 -4.15
N LEU A 411 0.18 -3.21 -2.87
CA LEU A 411 1.29 -3.95 -2.27
C LEU A 411 1.43 -5.36 -2.87
N ASP A 412 0.33 -6.06 -3.09
CA ASP A 412 0.32 -7.36 -3.78
C ASP A 412 0.78 -7.21 -5.24
N GLY A 413 0.36 -6.15 -5.93
CA GLY A 413 0.84 -5.82 -7.27
C GLY A 413 2.36 -5.61 -7.30
N MET A 414 2.91 -4.85 -6.36
CA MET A 414 4.37 -4.66 -6.23
C MET A 414 5.08 -5.98 -5.92
N LYS A 415 4.52 -6.83 -5.05
CA LYS A 415 5.09 -8.14 -4.71
C LYS A 415 5.12 -9.10 -5.90
N MET A 416 4.07 -9.10 -6.72
CA MET A 416 4.03 -9.84 -7.97
C MET A 416 5.09 -9.35 -8.96
N GLU A 417 5.24 -8.03 -9.08
CA GLU A 417 6.22 -7.41 -9.97
C GLU A 417 7.66 -7.70 -9.53
N ILE A 418 7.96 -7.60 -8.22
CA ILE A 418 9.25 -8.00 -7.66
C ILE A 418 9.53 -9.48 -7.97
N SER A 419 8.53 -10.35 -7.81
CA SER A 419 8.67 -11.78 -8.09
C SER A 419 8.88 -12.06 -9.59
N ARG A 420 8.26 -11.27 -10.47
CA ARG A 420 8.47 -11.33 -11.93
C ARG A 420 9.88 -10.89 -12.29
N LEU A 421 10.31 -9.72 -11.83
CA LEU A 421 11.65 -9.17 -12.07
C LEU A 421 12.75 -10.08 -11.51
N THR A 422 12.53 -10.69 -10.34
CA THR A 422 13.47 -11.66 -9.75
C THR A 422 13.64 -12.90 -10.63
N ARG A 423 12.53 -13.41 -11.21
CA ARG A 423 12.60 -14.54 -12.16
C ARG A 423 13.32 -14.15 -13.46
N GLU A 424 13.03 -12.96 -14.00
CA GLU A 424 13.70 -12.48 -15.22
C GLU A 424 15.19 -12.26 -15.01
N LEU A 425 15.59 -11.72 -13.85
CA LEU A 425 16.99 -11.58 -13.48
C LEU A 425 17.67 -12.96 -13.44
N HIS A 426 17.07 -13.92 -12.74
CA HIS A 426 17.63 -15.28 -12.66
C HIS A 426 17.76 -15.94 -14.05
N GLN A 427 16.76 -15.76 -14.93
CA GLN A 427 16.84 -16.24 -16.31
C GLN A 427 17.97 -15.58 -17.11
N ARG A 428 18.19 -14.27 -16.91
CA ARG A 428 19.33 -13.55 -17.52
C ARG A 428 20.66 -14.08 -17.01
N ASP A 429 20.79 -14.31 -15.71
CA ASP A 429 22.02 -14.85 -15.13
C ASP A 429 22.35 -16.23 -15.70
N ILE A 430 21.34 -17.10 -15.86
CA ILE A 430 21.48 -18.41 -16.52
C ILE A 430 21.93 -18.23 -17.97
N ALA A 431 21.30 -17.32 -18.72
CA ALA A 431 21.65 -17.06 -20.12
C ALA A 431 23.08 -16.52 -20.26
N ILE A 432 23.49 -15.59 -19.39
CA ILE A 432 24.85 -15.04 -19.37
C ILE A 432 25.87 -16.13 -19.04
N ALA A 433 25.60 -16.98 -18.05
CA ALA A 433 26.47 -18.10 -17.71
C ALA A 433 26.64 -19.05 -18.90
N SER A 434 25.53 -19.40 -19.58
CA SER A 434 25.55 -20.28 -20.75
C SER A 434 26.32 -19.68 -21.94
N VAL A 435 26.11 -18.39 -22.21
CA VAL A 435 26.84 -17.68 -23.28
C VAL A 435 28.33 -17.56 -22.92
N SER A 436 28.66 -17.28 -21.67
CA SER A 436 30.05 -17.19 -21.21
C SER A 436 30.77 -18.53 -21.31
N GLU A 437 30.10 -19.64 -20.97
CA GLU A 437 30.62 -20.99 -21.13
C GLU A 437 30.90 -21.30 -22.60
N SER A 438 29.91 -21.10 -23.49
CA SER A 438 30.09 -21.30 -24.93
C SER A 438 31.16 -20.38 -25.55
N SER A 439 31.30 -19.15 -25.06
CA SER A 439 32.35 -18.22 -25.48
C SER A 439 33.72 -18.73 -25.05
N SER A 440 33.85 -19.23 -23.82
CA SER A 440 35.12 -19.78 -23.33
C SER A 440 35.51 -21.06 -24.07
N GLU A 441 34.54 -21.92 -24.39
CA GLU A 441 34.75 -23.14 -25.18
C GLU A 441 35.29 -22.84 -26.58
N VAL A 442 34.87 -21.72 -27.20
CA VAL A 442 35.36 -21.27 -28.51
C VAL A 442 36.69 -20.51 -28.41
N GLU A 443 36.91 -19.74 -27.34
CA GLU A 443 38.11 -18.93 -27.17
C GLU A 443 39.36 -19.78 -26.92
N GLN A 444 39.26 -20.83 -26.11
CA GLN A 444 40.40 -21.69 -25.77
C GLN A 444 41.06 -22.38 -26.99
N PRO A 445 40.34 -23.01 -27.93
CA PRO A 445 40.94 -23.60 -29.13
C PRO A 445 41.55 -22.52 -30.04
N LEU A 446 40.89 -21.37 -30.21
CA LEU A 446 41.43 -20.26 -31.01
C LEU A 446 42.75 -19.73 -30.46
N ARG A 447 42.85 -19.56 -29.13
CA ARG A 447 44.12 -19.18 -28.47
C ARG A 447 45.21 -20.22 -28.72
N SER A 448 44.89 -21.50 -28.61
CA SER A 448 45.85 -22.58 -28.87
C SER A 448 46.29 -22.65 -30.34
N GLU A 449 45.39 -22.32 -31.28
CA GLU A 449 45.70 -22.28 -32.71
C GLU A 449 46.58 -21.09 -33.05
N LEU A 450 46.35 -19.94 -32.41
CA LEU A 450 47.18 -18.74 -32.55
C LEU A 450 48.59 -18.99 -32.03
N GLU A 451 48.75 -19.62 -30.85
CA GLU A 451 50.06 -20.02 -30.31
C GLU A 451 50.79 -21.02 -31.23
N LYS A 452 50.07 -21.98 -31.82
CA LYS A 452 50.61 -22.89 -32.83
C LYS A 452 51.02 -22.17 -34.12
N ALA A 453 50.30 -21.15 -34.53
CA ALA A 453 50.65 -20.35 -35.69
C ALA A 453 51.89 -19.47 -35.43
N GLU A 454 52.00 -18.92 -34.22
CA GLU A 454 53.14 -18.12 -33.78
C GLU A 454 54.43 -18.94 -33.69
N THR A 455 54.38 -20.11 -33.05
CA THR A 455 55.52 -21.05 -32.98
C THR A 455 55.99 -21.46 -34.38
N LYS A 456 55.05 -21.81 -35.28
CA LYS A 456 55.39 -22.08 -36.69
C LYS A 456 56.04 -20.87 -37.37
N ALA A 457 55.56 -19.65 -37.11
CA ALA A 457 56.15 -18.45 -37.70
C ALA A 457 57.58 -18.19 -37.19
N MET A 458 57.85 -18.49 -35.91
CA MET A 458 59.19 -18.46 -35.34
C MET A 458 60.11 -19.50 -35.99
N ASP A 459 59.65 -20.76 -36.12
CA ASP A 459 60.41 -21.82 -36.78
C ASP A 459 60.77 -21.45 -38.22
N HIS A 460 59.84 -20.88 -38.98
CA HIS A 460 60.12 -20.40 -40.34
C HIS A 460 61.18 -19.29 -40.36
N ARG A 461 61.17 -18.39 -39.37
CA ARG A 461 62.17 -17.32 -39.24
C ARG A 461 63.55 -17.89 -38.94
N ASP A 462 63.63 -18.89 -38.07
CA ASP A 462 64.88 -19.56 -37.73
C ASP A 462 65.44 -20.34 -38.92
N ILE A 463 64.57 -21.05 -39.66
CA ILE A 463 64.96 -21.71 -40.92
C ILE A 463 65.48 -20.70 -41.94
N LEU A 464 64.82 -19.55 -42.11
CA LEU A 464 65.30 -18.50 -43.02
C LEU A 464 66.68 -17.97 -42.60
N THR A 465 66.90 -17.78 -41.30
CA THR A 465 68.18 -17.31 -40.75
C THR A 465 69.29 -18.34 -40.99
N GLN A 466 69.01 -19.63 -40.73
CA GLN A 466 69.95 -20.72 -41.00
C GLN A 466 70.27 -20.82 -42.50
N LEU A 467 69.27 -20.66 -43.37
CA LEU A 467 69.44 -20.71 -44.83
C LEU A 467 70.31 -19.53 -45.32
N GLU A 468 70.14 -18.33 -44.76
CA GLU A 468 71.01 -17.19 -45.05
C GLU A 468 72.45 -17.44 -44.58
N ALA A 469 72.66 -18.04 -43.41
CA ALA A 469 73.98 -18.42 -42.92
C ALA A 469 74.67 -19.43 -43.84
N LEU A 470 73.97 -20.50 -44.23
CA LEU A 470 74.47 -21.52 -45.17
C LEU A 470 74.75 -20.93 -46.56
N ARG A 471 73.96 -19.96 -47.03
CA ARG A 471 74.26 -19.24 -48.27
C ARG A 471 75.55 -18.42 -48.18
N LEU A 472 75.80 -17.81 -47.02
CA LEU A 472 77.01 -17.02 -46.79
C LEU A 472 78.24 -17.92 -46.69
N GLU A 473 78.13 -19.06 -46.00
CA GLU A 473 79.17 -20.08 -45.93
C GLU A 473 79.45 -20.68 -47.31
N ASN A 474 78.43 -21.07 -48.08
CA ASN A 474 78.61 -21.56 -49.45
C ASN A 474 79.32 -20.53 -50.35
N LYS A 475 79.03 -19.25 -50.16
CA LYS A 475 79.73 -18.17 -50.89
C LYS A 475 81.20 -18.10 -50.48
N GLN A 476 81.52 -18.21 -49.18
CA GLN A 476 82.90 -18.25 -48.69
C GLN A 476 83.65 -19.51 -49.16
N LEU A 477 82.98 -20.67 -49.15
CA LEU A 477 83.53 -21.92 -49.67
C LEU A 477 83.78 -21.84 -51.17
N SER A 478 82.86 -21.25 -51.93
CA SER A 478 83.06 -21.01 -53.37
C SER A 478 84.21 -20.03 -53.63
N GLU A 479 84.35 -18.98 -52.82
CA GLU A 479 85.46 -18.02 -52.92
C GLU A 479 86.81 -18.68 -52.56
N THR A 480 86.85 -19.53 -51.53
CA THR A 480 88.05 -20.29 -51.17
C THR A 480 88.39 -21.37 -52.21
N LEU A 481 87.40 -22.08 -52.77
CA LEU A 481 87.61 -22.99 -53.89
C LEU A 481 88.18 -22.27 -55.12
N MET A 482 87.61 -21.13 -55.49
CA MET A 482 88.15 -20.30 -56.60
C MET A 482 89.58 -19.82 -56.31
N ASN A 483 89.90 -19.53 -55.04
CA ASN A 483 91.26 -19.17 -54.61
C ASN A 483 92.22 -20.37 -54.56
N MET A 484 91.72 -21.60 -54.38
CA MET A 484 92.51 -22.84 -54.44
C MET A 484 92.72 -23.32 -55.87
N GLU A 485 91.73 -23.17 -56.76
CA GLU A 485 91.81 -23.46 -58.20
C GLU A 485 92.73 -22.48 -58.96
N SER A 486 93.10 -21.36 -58.35
CA SER A 486 94.08 -20.41 -58.88
C SER A 486 95.54 -20.66 -58.41
N GLY A 487 95.78 -21.72 -57.62
CA GLY A 487 97.12 -22.23 -57.30
C GLY A 487 97.57 -23.36 -58.26
N PRO A 488 98.88 -23.55 -58.51
CA PRO A 488 99.35 -24.55 -59.45
C PRO A 488 99.04 -25.97 -58.96
N THR A 489 98.53 -26.75 -59.90
CA THR A 489 98.08 -28.14 -59.79
C THR A 489 99.14 -29.03 -59.16
N GLY A 490 98.79 -29.71 -58.07
CA GLY A 490 99.59 -30.76 -57.44
C GLY A 490 98.65 -31.86 -56.94
N GLU A 491 98.78 -33.02 -57.56
CA GLU A 491 98.09 -34.27 -57.28
C GLU A 491 97.93 -34.55 -55.78
N MET A 492 96.71 -34.78 -55.32
CA MET A 492 96.44 -35.48 -54.06
C MET A 492 95.30 -36.47 -54.31
N GLU A 493 95.62 -37.51 -55.08
CA GLU A 493 94.90 -38.78 -54.93
C GLU A 493 95.28 -39.38 -53.56
N ILE A 494 94.26 -39.92 -52.89
CA ILE A 494 94.21 -40.70 -51.62
C ILE A 494 93.69 -39.87 -50.42
N PRO A 495 92.63 -40.29 -49.68
CA PRO A 495 91.94 -41.59 -49.66
C PRO A 495 90.40 -41.47 -49.85
N LEU A 496 89.93 -41.59 -51.09
CA LEU A 496 88.49 -41.66 -51.39
C LEU A 496 87.78 -42.87 -50.73
N THR A 497 88.52 -43.91 -50.35
CA THR A 497 88.01 -45.10 -49.68
C THR A 497 87.68 -44.86 -48.19
N GLU A 498 88.50 -44.13 -47.44
CA GLU A 498 88.21 -43.84 -46.02
C GLU A 498 87.00 -42.90 -45.87
N ILE A 499 86.85 -41.92 -46.77
CA ILE A 499 85.68 -41.04 -46.78
C ILE A 499 84.42 -41.86 -47.12
N ARG A 500 84.49 -42.73 -48.13
CA ARG A 500 83.37 -43.61 -48.50
C ARG A 500 82.96 -44.52 -47.35
N ASP A 501 83.91 -45.12 -46.64
CA ASP A 501 83.63 -46.01 -45.51
C ASP A 501 83.08 -45.24 -44.30
N SER A 502 83.57 -44.01 -44.03
CA SER A 502 83.00 -43.13 -43.01
C SER A 502 81.56 -42.72 -43.32
N TYR A 503 81.25 -42.49 -44.59
CA TYR A 503 79.91 -42.11 -45.06
C TYR A 503 78.94 -43.29 -44.95
N ILE A 504 79.38 -44.50 -45.34
CA ILE A 504 78.59 -45.73 -45.17
C ILE A 504 78.33 -46.00 -43.68
N LYS A 505 79.33 -45.79 -42.81
CA LYS A 505 79.17 -45.96 -41.36
C LYS A 505 78.20 -44.94 -40.76
N ALA A 506 78.27 -43.67 -41.18
CA ALA A 506 77.33 -42.64 -40.76
C ALA A 506 75.89 -42.93 -41.22
N ILE A 507 75.71 -43.40 -42.46
CA ILE A 507 74.41 -43.83 -42.99
C ILE A 507 73.85 -45.00 -42.19
N ASN A 508 74.66 -46.01 -41.87
CA ASN A 508 74.22 -47.15 -41.08
C ASN A 508 73.84 -46.75 -39.64
N ASN A 509 74.62 -45.87 -39.01
CA ASN A 509 74.31 -45.34 -37.69
C ASN A 509 72.97 -44.57 -37.70
N LEU A 510 72.79 -43.65 -38.67
CA LEU A 510 71.54 -42.93 -38.85
C LEU A 510 70.37 -43.85 -39.14
N ALA A 511 70.57 -44.93 -39.92
CA ALA A 511 69.54 -45.92 -40.17
C ALA A 511 69.13 -46.67 -38.89
N THR A 512 70.10 -47.04 -38.04
CA THR A 512 69.82 -47.69 -36.75
C THR A 512 69.14 -46.74 -35.76
N GLU A 513 69.56 -45.47 -35.72
CA GLU A 513 68.94 -44.44 -34.89
C GLU A 513 67.51 -44.14 -35.35
N ASN A 514 67.27 -44.06 -36.66
CA ASN A 514 65.94 -43.86 -37.20
C ASN A 514 65.02 -45.06 -36.93
N GLN A 515 65.55 -46.29 -36.95
CA GLN A 515 64.81 -47.48 -36.49
C GLN A 515 64.52 -47.47 -34.99
N GLN A 516 65.44 -46.96 -34.16
CA GLN A 516 65.24 -46.79 -32.72
C GLN A 516 64.16 -45.74 -32.44
N LEU A 517 64.26 -44.55 -33.05
CA LEU A 517 63.28 -43.48 -32.91
C LEU A 517 61.88 -43.91 -33.37
N LYS A 518 61.78 -44.71 -34.42
CA LYS A 518 60.48 -45.30 -34.83
C LYS A 518 59.91 -46.24 -33.76
N ARG A 519 60.74 -47.03 -33.09
CA ARG A 519 60.30 -47.88 -31.97
C ARG A 519 59.86 -47.04 -30.78
N ASP A 520 60.65 -46.04 -30.40
CA ASP A 520 60.34 -45.14 -29.28
C ASP A 520 59.07 -44.31 -29.55
N LEU A 521 58.84 -43.90 -30.80
CA LEU A 521 57.60 -43.24 -31.21
C LEU A 521 56.37 -44.15 -31.04
N ILE A 522 56.48 -45.42 -31.42
CA ILE A 522 55.40 -46.39 -31.25
C ILE A 522 55.13 -46.64 -29.76
N GLU A 523 56.18 -46.76 -28.95
CA GLU A 523 56.07 -46.98 -27.50
C GLU A 523 55.44 -45.76 -26.80
N THR A 524 55.90 -44.55 -27.11
CA THR A 524 55.33 -43.31 -26.56
C THR A 524 53.88 -43.10 -26.98
N LYS A 525 53.55 -43.41 -28.24
CA LYS A 525 52.15 -43.40 -28.72
C LYS A 525 51.28 -44.38 -27.95
N SER A 526 51.77 -45.61 -27.73
CA SER A 526 51.04 -46.64 -26.98
C SER A 526 50.83 -46.24 -25.50
N ARG A 527 51.83 -45.62 -24.88
CA ARG A 527 51.71 -45.09 -23.49
C ARG A 527 50.74 -43.92 -23.40
N LEU A 528 50.74 -43.02 -24.39
CA LEU A 528 49.83 -41.89 -24.43
C LEU A 528 48.39 -42.35 -24.63
N GLU A 529 48.16 -43.31 -25.53
CA GLU A 529 46.84 -43.90 -25.79
C GLU A 529 46.32 -44.64 -24.55
N GLY A 530 47.16 -45.40 -23.85
CA GLY A 530 46.82 -46.00 -22.56
C GLY A 530 46.45 -44.97 -21.48
N SER A 531 47.18 -43.87 -21.39
CA SER A 531 46.85 -42.78 -20.45
C SER A 531 45.55 -42.06 -20.79
N ALA A 532 45.26 -41.88 -22.09
CA ALA A 532 44.03 -41.27 -22.56
C ALA A 532 42.81 -42.13 -22.18
N HIS A 533 42.89 -43.44 -22.39
CA HIS A 533 41.83 -44.36 -21.98
C HIS A 533 41.58 -44.35 -20.47
N VAL A 534 42.62 -44.34 -19.64
CA VAL A 534 42.46 -44.25 -18.18
C VAL A 534 41.80 -42.92 -17.76
N SER A 535 42.14 -41.81 -18.41
CA SER A 535 41.49 -40.53 -18.14
C SER A 535 40.02 -40.53 -18.54
N GLN A 536 39.69 -41.12 -19.68
CA GLN A 536 38.32 -41.25 -20.18
C GLN A 536 37.46 -42.11 -19.25
N ASP A 537 37.97 -43.28 -18.83
CA ASP A 537 37.28 -44.16 -17.87
C ASP A 537 37.02 -43.47 -16.53
N ASN A 538 37.95 -42.63 -16.06
CA ASN A 538 37.77 -41.86 -14.84
C ASN A 538 36.66 -40.81 -14.98
N TYR A 539 36.61 -40.10 -16.11
CA TYR A 539 35.52 -39.15 -16.40
C TYR A 539 34.16 -39.84 -16.46
N GLU A 540 34.07 -40.98 -17.15
CA GLU A 540 32.83 -41.75 -17.26
C GLU A 540 32.36 -42.29 -15.90
N ARG A 541 33.29 -42.72 -15.05
CA ARG A 541 32.98 -43.16 -13.68
C ARG A 541 32.44 -42.03 -12.80
N VAL A 542 33.06 -40.84 -12.86
CA VAL A 542 32.60 -39.66 -12.11
C VAL A 542 31.25 -39.17 -12.62
N PHE A 543 31.04 -39.19 -13.94
CA PHE A 543 29.77 -38.82 -14.56
C PHE A 543 28.63 -39.74 -14.09
N ASN A 544 28.85 -41.05 -14.14
CA ASN A 544 27.85 -42.04 -13.70
C ASN A 544 27.53 -41.92 -12.20
N GLU A 545 28.54 -41.68 -11.36
CA GLU A 545 28.36 -41.49 -9.92
C GLU A 545 27.57 -40.20 -9.62
N THR A 546 27.88 -39.11 -10.31
CA THR A 546 27.16 -37.84 -10.18
C THR A 546 25.69 -38.00 -10.58
N HIS A 547 25.43 -38.72 -11.67
CA HIS A 547 24.07 -38.99 -12.13
C HIS A 547 23.26 -39.85 -11.15
N ARG A 548 23.92 -40.83 -10.50
CA ARG A 548 23.32 -41.64 -9.44
C ARG A 548 22.92 -40.80 -8.23
N ILE A 549 23.82 -39.94 -7.75
CA ILE A 549 23.56 -39.04 -6.60
C ILE A 549 22.41 -38.08 -6.91
N LEU A 550 22.39 -37.49 -8.12
CA LEU A 550 21.32 -36.58 -8.53
C LEU A 550 19.95 -37.28 -8.54
N SER A 551 19.92 -38.53 -8.99
CA SER A 551 18.70 -39.34 -9.03
C SER A 551 18.21 -39.71 -7.62
N GLU A 552 19.13 -40.05 -6.71
CA GLU A 552 18.79 -40.30 -5.30
C GLU A 552 18.26 -39.06 -4.59
N LEU A 553 18.87 -37.89 -4.85
CA LEU A 553 18.41 -36.61 -4.29
C LEU A 553 17.00 -36.27 -4.78
N LYS A 554 16.75 -36.40 -6.08
CA LYS A 554 15.42 -36.20 -6.69
C LYS A 554 14.37 -37.10 -6.02
N ASN A 555 14.66 -38.38 -5.86
CA ASN A 555 13.74 -39.32 -5.21
C ASN A 555 13.51 -39.02 -3.72
N SER A 556 14.51 -38.48 -3.01
CA SER A 556 14.34 -38.04 -1.62
C SER A 556 13.44 -36.81 -1.49
N GLU A 557 13.50 -35.90 -2.46
CA GLU A 557 12.71 -34.68 -2.50
C GLU A 557 11.24 -34.99 -2.86
N TYR A 558 11.00 -35.92 -3.78
CA TYR A 558 9.66 -36.47 -4.05
C TYR A 558 9.03 -37.15 -2.83
N ARG A 559 9.80 -37.90 -2.03
CA ARG A 559 9.26 -38.49 -0.79
C ARG A 559 8.89 -37.43 0.24
N ARG A 560 9.77 -36.44 0.45
CA ARG A 560 9.54 -35.33 1.38
C ARG A 560 8.29 -34.52 1.02
N THR A 561 8.12 -34.20 -0.26
CA THR A 561 6.95 -33.45 -0.74
C THR A 561 5.66 -34.24 -0.58
N HIS A 562 5.69 -35.56 -0.84
CA HIS A 562 4.55 -36.44 -0.62
C HIS A 562 4.17 -36.57 0.87
N GLU A 563 5.15 -36.66 1.77
CA GLU A 563 4.92 -36.69 3.22
C GLU A 563 4.30 -35.39 3.75
N LEU A 564 4.74 -34.23 3.24
CA LEU A 564 4.17 -32.92 3.56
C LEU A 564 2.71 -32.78 3.08
N GLN A 565 2.42 -33.23 1.87
CA GLN A 565 1.04 -33.21 1.35
C GLN A 565 0.13 -34.15 2.13
N HIS A 566 0.61 -35.34 2.52
CA HIS A 566 -0.16 -36.27 3.34
C HIS A 566 -0.43 -35.69 4.74
N GLY A 567 0.55 -35.03 5.37
CA GLY A 567 0.36 -34.39 6.67
C GLY A 567 -0.67 -33.28 6.64
N GLN A 568 -0.65 -32.44 5.60
CA GLN A 568 -1.65 -31.40 5.39
C GLN A 568 -3.06 -31.98 5.16
N HIS A 569 -3.17 -33.07 4.40
CA HIS A 569 -4.45 -33.73 4.17
C HIS A 569 -5.04 -34.32 5.46
N GLU A 570 -4.22 -34.97 6.28
CA GLU A 570 -4.63 -35.55 7.56
C GLU A 570 -5.10 -34.46 8.57
N GLU A 571 -4.46 -33.29 8.58
CA GLU A 571 -4.92 -32.14 9.37
C GLU A 571 -6.25 -31.58 8.88
N THR A 572 -6.44 -31.46 7.56
CA THR A 572 -7.73 -31.03 7.00
C THR A 572 -8.86 -32.01 7.30
N GLU A 573 -8.59 -33.31 7.30
CA GLU A 573 -9.56 -34.35 7.62
C GLU A 573 -9.93 -34.35 9.11
N LYS A 574 -8.97 -34.12 10.00
CA LYS A 574 -9.23 -33.91 11.44
C LYS A 574 -10.10 -32.70 11.71
N LEU A 575 -9.85 -31.59 11.00
CA LEU A 575 -10.62 -30.36 11.13
C LEU A 575 -12.05 -30.54 10.58
N GLN A 576 -12.21 -31.23 9.46
CA GLN A 576 -13.52 -31.54 8.89
C GLN A 576 -14.35 -32.47 9.80
N ASN A 577 -13.73 -33.48 10.40
CA ASN A 577 -14.38 -34.36 11.37
C ASN A 577 -14.79 -33.63 12.66
N HIS A 578 -14.03 -32.62 13.10
CA HIS A 578 -14.40 -31.77 14.23
C HIS A 578 -15.70 -31.00 13.96
N TYR A 579 -15.81 -30.36 12.80
CA TYR A 579 -17.03 -29.65 12.41
C TYR A 579 -18.23 -30.58 12.20
N GLN A 580 -18.00 -31.81 11.73
CA GLN A 580 -19.07 -32.79 11.56
C GLN A 580 -19.54 -33.40 12.90
N GLY A 581 -18.66 -33.50 13.89
CA GLY A 581 -19.01 -33.89 15.26
C GLY A 581 -19.86 -32.84 15.98
N GLU A 582 -19.61 -31.55 15.73
CA GLU A 582 -20.40 -30.45 16.30
C GLU A 582 -21.82 -30.38 15.69
N LEU A 583 -21.98 -30.72 14.41
CA LEU A 583 -23.29 -30.80 13.75
C LEU A 583 -24.15 -31.98 14.21
N GLY A 584 -23.53 -33.06 14.73
CA GLY A 584 -24.24 -34.22 15.27
C GLY A 584 -24.85 -34.01 16.68
N ALA A 585 -24.48 -32.94 17.39
CA ALA A 585 -24.95 -32.67 18.75
C ALA A 585 -26.32 -31.95 18.82
N LEU A 586 -26.83 -31.42 17.69
CA LEU A 586 -28.18 -30.86 17.60
C LEU A 586 -29.14 -31.87 16.93
N ASN A 587 -29.85 -32.65 17.75
CA ASN A 587 -30.97 -33.48 17.32
C ASN A 587 -32.19 -32.62 16.94
N ILE A 588 -32.62 -32.64 15.66
CA ILE A 588 -34.02 -32.40 15.24
C ILE A 588 -34.39 -33.43 14.13
N PRO A 589 -35.59 -34.05 14.14
CA PRO A 589 -35.88 -35.25 13.35
C PRO A 589 -36.46 -34.97 11.95
N HIS A 590 -36.02 -35.80 11.00
CA HIS A 590 -36.67 -36.32 9.79
C HIS A 590 -37.57 -35.42 8.90
N LEU A 591 -37.16 -35.26 7.64
CA LEU A 591 -37.95 -35.79 6.51
C LEU A 591 -37.03 -36.25 5.36
N SER A 592 -37.20 -37.52 5.00
CA SER A 592 -36.45 -38.25 3.99
C SER A 592 -37.23 -38.31 2.68
N VAL A 593 -36.65 -37.80 1.59
CA VAL A 593 -36.92 -38.16 0.18
C VAL A 593 -35.62 -37.87 -0.57
N GLY A 594 -34.99 -38.72 -1.36
CA GLY A 594 -35.18 -40.12 -1.73
C GLY A 594 -33.90 -40.49 -2.49
N MET A 595 -33.30 -41.61 -2.11
CA MET A 595 -32.05 -42.13 -2.68
C MET A 595 -32.16 -42.33 -4.20
N ASN A 596 -31.04 -42.11 -4.90
CA ASN A 596 -30.54 -43.06 -5.89
C ASN A 596 -29.00 -42.93 -5.98
N HIS A 597 -28.33 -43.79 -5.21
CA HIS A 597 -26.95 -44.17 -5.44
C HIS A 597 -26.90 -45.17 -6.61
N VAL A 598 -26.05 -44.90 -7.60
CA VAL A 598 -25.38 -45.97 -8.35
C VAL A 598 -23.90 -45.66 -8.36
N SER A 599 -23.14 -46.62 -7.87
CA SER A 599 -21.69 -46.59 -7.70
C SER A 599 -20.96 -46.78 -9.04
N SER A 600 -19.76 -46.20 -9.13
CA SER A 600 -18.49 -46.95 -9.27
C SER A 600 -17.54 -46.44 -10.37
N ALA A 601 -16.27 -46.36 -9.95
CA ALA A 601 -15.04 -46.55 -10.71
C ALA A 601 -14.45 -45.41 -11.57
N LEU A 602 -13.47 -44.75 -10.93
CA LEU A 602 -12.17 -44.30 -11.45
C LEU A 602 -11.58 -45.18 -12.57
N ILE A 603 -10.99 -44.51 -13.57
CA ILE A 603 -9.69 -44.71 -14.29
C ILE A 603 -9.63 -43.48 -15.23
N GLY A 604 -8.71 -42.52 -15.15
CA GLY A 604 -7.25 -42.65 -15.18
C GLY A 604 -6.77 -42.45 -16.62
N LEU A 605 -6.07 -41.33 -16.91
CA LEU A 605 -4.78 -41.29 -17.62
C LEU A 605 -4.36 -39.85 -18.01
N SER A 606 -3.13 -39.54 -17.59
CA SER A 606 -2.12 -38.54 -17.99
C SER A 606 -2.24 -37.87 -19.37
N PRO A 607 -1.62 -36.68 -19.52
CA PRO A 607 -0.75 -36.49 -20.68
C PRO A 607 0.68 -36.06 -20.29
N GLN A 608 1.61 -36.82 -20.88
CA GLN A 608 3.04 -36.57 -20.99
C GLN A 608 3.35 -35.38 -21.89
N ILE A 609 4.50 -34.78 -21.60
CA ILE A 609 5.23 -33.82 -22.41
C ILE A 609 5.71 -34.50 -23.70
N SER A 610 5.51 -33.86 -24.86
CA SER A 610 6.40 -34.05 -26.01
C SER A 610 6.54 -32.77 -26.83
N THR A 611 7.75 -32.23 -26.78
CA THR A 611 8.36 -31.24 -27.66
C THR A 611 8.43 -31.75 -29.10
N TYR A 612 7.91 -31.01 -30.08
CA TYR A 612 8.48 -30.98 -31.43
C TYR A 612 8.32 -29.58 -32.03
N SER A 613 9.47 -29.03 -32.42
CA SER A 613 9.66 -27.84 -33.24
C SER A 613 9.68 -28.25 -34.70
N SER A 614 9.01 -27.51 -35.59
CA SER A 614 9.56 -27.13 -36.90
C SER A 614 8.67 -26.10 -37.60
N ALA A 615 9.33 -25.05 -38.10
CA ALA A 615 8.84 -23.98 -38.95
C ALA A 615 8.19 -24.46 -40.26
N PHE A 616 7.31 -23.64 -40.86
CA PHE A 616 7.46 -23.13 -42.24
C PHE A 616 6.39 -22.07 -42.54
N SER A 617 6.84 -21.05 -43.27
CA SER A 617 6.17 -19.83 -43.69
C SER A 617 5.11 -20.00 -44.78
N LEU A 618 4.19 -19.01 -44.89
CA LEU A 618 3.83 -18.20 -46.09
C LEU A 618 2.32 -17.94 -46.26
N THR A 619 2.03 -16.68 -46.66
CA THR A 619 0.91 -16.21 -47.53
C THR A 619 -0.51 -16.26 -46.97
N SER A 620 -1.48 -15.42 -47.32
CA SER A 620 -1.62 -14.14 -48.03
C SER A 620 -3.12 -13.78 -47.88
N ASP A 621 -3.44 -12.50 -47.76
CA ASP A 621 -4.73 -11.84 -48.05
C ASP A 621 -6.03 -12.31 -47.35
N PHE A 622 -6.75 -11.34 -46.74
CA PHE A 622 -8.08 -10.92 -47.19
C PHE A 622 -8.60 -9.67 -46.42
N PHE A 623 -8.87 -8.60 -47.18
CA PHE A 623 -9.78 -7.45 -46.94
C PHE A 623 -11.20 -7.96 -46.53
N MET A 624 -12.17 -7.27 -45.88
CA MET A 624 -12.49 -5.88 -45.47
C MET A 624 -13.78 -5.94 -44.58
N PRO A 625 -14.43 -4.84 -44.15
CA PRO A 625 -15.12 -4.70 -42.86
C PRO A 625 -16.64 -4.54 -43.00
N MET A 626 -17.35 -4.33 -41.89
CA MET A 626 -18.70 -3.74 -41.93
C MET A 626 -18.88 -2.70 -40.83
N ALA A 627 -19.27 -1.52 -41.30
CA ALA A 627 -19.67 -0.35 -40.57
C ALA A 627 -21.06 -0.52 -39.96
N VAL A 628 -21.31 0.17 -38.85
CA VAL A 628 -22.63 0.72 -38.54
C VAL A 628 -22.42 2.10 -37.91
N ASP A 629 -22.85 3.11 -38.64
CA ASP A 629 -23.07 4.48 -38.21
C ASP A 629 -24.58 4.62 -37.96
N VAL A 630 -24.98 5.09 -36.78
CA VAL A 630 -26.29 5.75 -36.57
C VAL A 630 -26.10 6.84 -35.51
N ASN A 631 -26.11 8.07 -35.99
CA ASN A 631 -26.36 9.29 -35.24
C ASN A 631 -27.83 9.38 -34.76
N GLU A 632 -28.05 9.94 -33.57
CA GLU A 632 -29.14 10.89 -33.28
C GLU A 632 -28.82 11.60 -31.94
N ALA A 633 -28.39 12.86 -32.01
CA ALA A 633 -29.19 14.05 -31.66
C ALA A 633 -29.49 14.17 -30.15
N ASN A 634 -28.69 14.94 -29.42
CA ASN A 634 -28.93 16.36 -29.08
C ASN A 634 -30.07 16.60 -28.08
N PHE A 635 -29.69 16.97 -26.85
CA PHE A 635 -30.24 18.16 -26.20
C PHE A 635 -29.09 18.90 -25.51
N SER A 636 -28.67 19.98 -26.16
CA SER A 636 -28.02 21.12 -25.52
C SER A 636 -29.09 22.10 -25.10
N ASP A 637 -28.92 22.75 -23.96
CA ASP A 637 -29.17 24.19 -23.80
C ASP A 637 -28.40 24.63 -22.54
N SER A 638 -27.31 25.38 -22.67
CA SER A 638 -27.26 26.83 -22.98
C SER A 638 -27.18 27.63 -21.68
N MET A 639 -26.46 28.75 -21.58
CA MET A 639 -26.01 29.68 -22.61
C MET A 639 -24.89 30.53 -21.98
N SER A 640 -23.80 30.76 -22.72
CA SER A 640 -23.52 32.06 -23.38
C SER A 640 -22.62 32.94 -22.52
N GLU A 641 -21.70 33.74 -23.03
CA GLU A 641 -21.35 34.27 -24.36
C GLU A 641 -20.06 35.07 -24.06
N SER A 642 -19.13 35.47 -24.92
CA SER A 642 -19.05 35.85 -26.35
C SER A 642 -17.64 36.50 -26.46
N ASP A 643 -16.96 36.74 -27.59
CA ASP A 643 -17.15 36.50 -29.00
C ASP A 643 -15.86 36.90 -29.77
N ALA A 644 -15.87 36.56 -31.06
CA ALA A 644 -15.15 37.14 -32.21
C ALA A 644 -13.78 36.49 -32.57
N ALA A 645 -13.70 35.54 -33.52
CA ALA A 645 -13.92 35.62 -35.00
C ALA A 645 -12.88 36.55 -35.68
N ILE A 646 -12.13 36.14 -36.73
CA ILE A 646 -12.58 35.81 -38.09
C ILE A 646 -11.43 35.15 -38.92
N ASN A 647 -11.81 34.12 -39.70
CA ASN A 647 -11.33 33.58 -41.01
C ASN A 647 -9.84 33.52 -41.41
N HIS A 648 -9.41 32.35 -41.91
CA HIS A 648 -9.26 31.98 -43.35
C HIS A 648 -8.61 30.57 -43.41
N GLN A 649 -9.31 29.55 -43.91
CA GLN A 649 -9.24 29.04 -45.29
C GLN A 649 -8.28 27.85 -45.43
N GLU A 650 -8.85 26.70 -45.79
CA GLU A 650 -8.12 25.50 -46.23
C GLU A 650 -7.20 25.85 -47.42
N GLU A 651 -5.92 25.53 -47.29
CA GLU A 651 -5.04 25.30 -48.42
C GLU A 651 -4.18 24.07 -48.14
N PHE A 652 -4.52 22.98 -48.81
CA PHE A 652 -3.68 21.79 -48.92
C PHE A 652 -2.43 22.16 -49.71
N LEU A 653 -1.27 22.20 -49.05
CA LEU A 653 0.03 22.09 -49.72
C LEU A 653 0.99 21.19 -48.92
N PRO A 654 1.83 20.39 -49.61
CA PRO A 654 2.65 19.38 -48.99
C PRO A 654 3.83 20.04 -48.29
N LEU A 655 3.94 19.83 -46.97
CA LEU A 655 5.10 20.29 -46.23
C LEU A 655 6.33 19.50 -46.69
N ARG A 656 7.13 20.18 -47.53
CA ARG A 656 8.56 19.93 -47.68
C ARG A 656 9.21 19.79 -46.29
N PRO A 657 10.23 18.94 -46.14
CA PRO A 657 10.97 18.84 -44.89
C PRO A 657 11.73 20.14 -44.66
N LEU A 658 11.34 20.93 -43.66
CA LEU A 658 12.20 21.96 -43.08
C LEU A 658 12.91 21.38 -41.85
N PRO A 659 14.10 21.90 -41.54
CA PRO A 659 15.26 21.13 -41.15
C PRO A 659 15.09 20.63 -39.72
N THR A 660 15.67 19.48 -39.42
CA THR A 660 15.86 19.04 -38.03
C THR A 660 16.61 20.14 -37.28
N SER A 661 15.88 20.95 -36.51
CA SER A 661 16.52 21.85 -35.57
C SER A 661 17.30 20.99 -34.57
N PRO A 662 18.59 21.29 -34.33
CA PRO A 662 19.40 20.47 -33.44
C PRO A 662 18.77 20.45 -32.06
N ILE A 663 18.97 19.35 -31.32
CA ILE A 663 18.48 19.09 -29.96
C ILE A 663 18.63 20.29 -29.00
N SER A 664 19.62 21.16 -29.25
CA SER A 664 19.79 22.46 -28.60
C SER A 664 18.53 23.34 -28.65
N SER A 665 17.76 23.33 -29.73
CA SER A 665 16.56 24.15 -29.94
C SER A 665 15.33 23.65 -29.16
N ILE A 666 15.26 22.34 -28.88
CA ILE A 666 14.17 21.76 -28.08
C ILE A 666 14.47 21.99 -26.59
N ALA A 667 15.74 21.82 -26.19
CA ALA A 667 16.19 22.12 -24.84
C ALA A 667 16.03 23.60 -24.49
N THR A 668 16.33 24.53 -25.41
CA THR A 668 16.09 25.96 -25.19
C THR A 668 14.61 26.29 -25.09
N ARG A 669 13.76 25.68 -25.93
CA ARG A 669 12.30 25.92 -25.87
C ARG A 669 11.68 25.39 -24.57
N PHE A 670 12.14 24.22 -24.10
CA PHE A 670 11.73 23.67 -22.81
C PHE A 670 12.19 24.56 -21.64
N LEU A 671 13.42 25.07 -21.70
CA LEU A 671 13.93 26.01 -20.68
C LEU A 671 13.12 27.31 -20.65
N GLU A 672 12.79 27.89 -21.80
CA GLU A 672 11.93 29.08 -21.88
C GLU A 672 10.52 28.81 -21.36
N GLU A 673 9.94 27.65 -21.69
CA GLU A 673 8.60 27.25 -21.22
C GLU A 673 8.58 26.98 -19.70
N GLU A 674 9.64 26.38 -19.17
CA GLU A 674 9.80 26.16 -17.73
C GLU A 674 10.09 27.46 -16.97
N GLU A 675 10.82 28.41 -17.57
CA GLU A 675 11.01 29.74 -17.01
C GLU A 675 9.71 30.54 -16.97
N LEU A 676 8.86 30.42 -18.00
CA LEU A 676 7.53 31.02 -18.04
C LEU A 676 6.59 30.39 -17.00
N ARG A 677 6.63 29.07 -16.86
CA ARG A 677 5.86 28.31 -15.87
C ARG A 677 6.30 28.66 -14.44
N SER A 678 7.60 28.79 -14.21
CA SER A 678 8.17 29.24 -12.93
C SER A 678 7.69 30.65 -12.59
N HIS A 679 7.76 31.59 -13.53
CA HIS A 679 7.22 32.95 -13.34
C HIS A 679 5.72 32.96 -13.01
N HIS A 680 4.92 32.15 -13.71
CA HIS A 680 3.48 32.06 -13.45
C HIS A 680 3.18 31.51 -12.04
N ILE A 681 3.92 30.49 -11.60
CA ILE A 681 3.80 29.94 -10.24
C ILE A 681 4.21 30.98 -9.21
N LEU A 682 5.30 31.72 -9.46
CA LEU A 682 5.78 32.77 -8.58
C LEU A 682 4.74 33.89 -8.41
N GLN A 683 4.14 34.34 -9.52
CA GLN A 683 3.05 35.33 -9.50
C GLN A 683 1.83 34.83 -8.72
N ARG A 684 1.44 33.55 -8.85
CA ARG A 684 0.34 32.97 -8.07
C ARG A 684 0.67 32.89 -6.58
N LEU A 685 1.91 32.55 -6.23
CA LEU A 685 2.37 32.53 -4.85
C LEU A 685 2.37 33.93 -4.25
N ASP A 686 2.89 34.92 -4.97
CA ASP A 686 2.90 36.31 -4.52
C ASP A 686 1.47 36.88 -4.35
N ALA A 687 0.56 36.56 -5.26
CA ALA A 687 -0.85 36.91 -5.13
C ALA A 687 -1.50 36.27 -3.90
N HIS A 688 -1.20 34.99 -3.63
CA HIS A 688 -1.71 34.28 -2.46
C HIS A 688 -1.12 34.84 -1.16
N ILE A 689 0.17 35.16 -1.13
CA ILE A 689 0.83 35.81 0.01
C ILE A 689 0.22 37.19 0.27
N ALA A 690 -0.07 37.96 -0.78
CA ALA A 690 -0.71 39.26 -0.68
C ALA A 690 -2.15 39.16 -0.14
N GLU A 691 -2.91 38.15 -0.57
CA GLU A 691 -4.25 37.88 -0.02
C GLU A 691 -4.18 37.49 1.45
N LEU A 692 -3.27 36.57 1.81
CA LEU A 692 -3.08 36.12 3.18
C LEU A 692 -2.68 37.28 4.11
N LYS A 693 -1.82 38.18 3.63
CA LYS A 693 -1.48 39.42 4.35
C LYS A 693 -2.70 40.33 4.54
N ARG A 694 -3.51 40.50 3.50
CA ARG A 694 -4.73 41.32 3.56
C ARG A 694 -5.77 40.73 4.51
N GLU A 695 -5.89 39.41 4.52
CA GLU A 695 -6.78 38.66 5.41
C GLU A 695 -6.31 38.75 6.86
N SER A 696 -5.02 38.50 7.10
CA SER A 696 -4.39 38.69 8.41
C SER A 696 -4.57 40.12 8.92
N GLU A 697 -4.39 41.13 8.06
CA GLU A 697 -4.59 42.52 8.43
C GLU A 697 -6.07 42.82 8.72
N ARG A 698 -7.01 42.26 7.94
CA ARG A 698 -8.45 42.33 8.23
C ARG A 698 -8.79 41.73 9.59
N THR A 699 -8.26 40.55 9.89
CA THR A 699 -8.45 39.87 11.17
C THR A 699 -7.87 40.70 12.32
N VAL A 700 -6.63 41.19 12.19
CA VAL A 700 -6.02 42.06 13.20
C VAL A 700 -6.85 43.32 13.40
N ARG A 701 -7.33 43.97 12.33
CA ARG A 701 -8.20 45.16 12.42
C ARG A 701 -9.53 44.87 13.11
N GLN A 702 -10.15 43.71 12.85
CA GLN A 702 -11.36 43.27 13.56
C GLN A 702 -11.11 43.16 15.06
N PHE A 703 -9.99 42.56 15.47
CA PHE A 703 -9.66 42.41 16.88
C PHE A 703 -9.17 43.71 17.55
N THR A 704 -8.59 44.65 16.81
CA THR A 704 -8.20 45.96 17.36
C THR A 704 -9.37 46.93 17.50
N ASN A 705 -10.44 46.77 16.72
CA ASN A 705 -11.68 47.57 16.83
C ASN A 705 -12.66 47.04 17.89
N LEU A 706 -12.34 45.91 18.54
CA LEU A 706 -13.09 45.31 19.65
C LEU A 706 -12.58 45.77 21.04
N LYS A 707 -11.81 46.87 21.08
CA LYS A 707 -11.45 47.63 22.29
C LYS A 707 -11.98 49.04 22.15
#